data_AF-A0A4P6XRK7-F1
#
_entry.id   AF-A0A4P6XRK7-F1
#
_cell.length_a   1.000
_cell.length_b   1.000
_cell.length_c   1.000
_cell.angle_alpha   90.00
_cell.angle_beta   90.00
_cell.angle_gamma   90.00
#
_symmetry.space_group_name_H-M   'P 1'
#
loop_
_entity.id
_entity.type
_entity.pdbx_description
1 polymer ?
#
loop_
_entity_poly.entity_id
_entity_poly.type
_entity_poly.pdbx_seq_one_letter_code
_entity_poly.pdbx_strand_id
1 'polypeptide(L)'
;MMGDMMRGMMMDRAPKRMCFSKEQAMSPDFTLPPLEYSTDVIKYGLFTWDLVPFVQGQPRKINVSCTECLKEYNMKWPLNTTTLKSHYQTRHQETLVRILGNGAAERKRARTENRGQNDGGDDEFDENVFLKLLTQMSLATNMPPGVIDGRSFRDLISLVRGELPPSMKSANVEAEFKKMYAEELVKTKLKLAKHKGTFAMTFALWETKKRKDEYLSEYTSIALKLHWLDEDMGPEELLVGFEAFQDFEDLEAFVLGQSHKQIDDSCLKKCVMKALKEYDIAEDRVISITRGTSLLLDWSADSYKEEYSSKHAQAEFEGDIRCIESCITFWVKRFFQSTFFRYGDVSVDKIEGVTPENRKFYYNLQFLPDLIRSLFKYIRENEKLYKTFREGVEARESSKNNPKFKFELPQPDRKSLWLTTDEMVKTALEYRTEINAALKEAQKIPLLDLEEMEFEPRDITDEEWEYLAAWRETLDIFKKCLGAVKRASFPSISFTIPAVCRLLANRDKLVARDSVKSNHLLVLSLEKIKKNILKFYPIHDEDIGPIKNLYLATVLDPRSKLQIFTDLGFSESVISNIRKYVDEVYARYKLNYEASLDPSSSSEQDDIFVRYDRAHNALDAYLSEARKPRTSSVAGFYRLGRSSDPVMYKMARDFLAMKPTSAPANRLFHDMADVLRAQTVRISRSAMRNMVILKVRGVVDKNKNSNSSDEEDDSDLGLG
;
A
#
# COMPACT_ATOMS: atom_id res chain seq x y z
N MET A 1 -42.95 9.61 -9.68
CA MET A 1 -43.78 10.55 -8.88
C MET A 1 -44.30 9.93 -7.57
N MET A 2 -45.22 8.97 -7.54
CA MET A 2 -45.73 8.39 -6.28
C MET A 2 -44.69 7.49 -5.54
N GLY A 3 -43.87 6.75 -6.31
CA GLY A 3 -42.71 6.00 -5.79
C GLY A 3 -41.54 6.88 -5.31
N ASP A 4 -41.49 8.14 -5.72
CA ASP A 4 -40.51 9.13 -5.24
C ASP A 4 -41.05 9.88 -4.01
N MET A 5 -42.37 10.06 -3.92
CA MET A 5 -43.06 10.60 -2.74
C MET A 5 -42.97 9.68 -1.53
N MET A 6 -43.12 8.36 -1.68
CA MET A 6 -42.85 7.41 -0.60
C MET A 6 -41.37 7.43 -0.18
N ARG A 7 -40.44 7.65 -1.12
CA ARG A 7 -39.01 7.77 -0.85
C ARG A 7 -38.68 9.03 -0.04
N GLY A 8 -39.40 10.13 -0.26
CA GLY A 8 -39.24 11.40 0.45
C GLY A 8 -39.74 11.42 1.89
N MET A 9 -40.65 10.54 2.30
CA MET A 9 -41.08 10.38 3.70
C MET A 9 -40.20 9.41 4.51
N MET A 10 -39.27 8.69 3.86
CA MET A 10 -38.37 7.71 4.49
C MET A 10 -36.94 8.24 4.74
N MET A 11 -36.76 9.57 4.71
CA MET A 11 -35.44 10.24 4.77
C MET A 11 -35.15 10.99 6.09
N ASP A 12 -36.06 10.99 7.07
CA ASP A 12 -35.63 11.17 8.46
C ASP A 12 -34.90 9.89 8.87
N ARG A 13 -33.65 10.00 9.36
CA ARG A 13 -32.79 8.85 9.69
C ARG A 13 -33.61 7.73 10.31
N ALA A 14 -33.88 6.67 9.54
CA ALA A 14 -34.67 5.55 10.04
C ALA A 14 -33.94 5.01 11.29
N PRO A 15 -34.61 4.91 12.46
CA PRO A 15 -34.00 4.29 13.62
C PRO A 15 -33.48 2.92 13.19
N LYS A 16 -32.26 2.56 13.61
CA LYS A 16 -31.62 1.28 13.27
C LYS A 16 -32.65 0.17 13.52
N ARG A 17 -33.07 -0.52 12.46
CA ARG A 17 -34.03 -1.63 12.57
C ARG A 17 -33.47 -2.63 13.58
N MET A 18 -34.31 -3.05 14.52
CA MET A 18 -33.92 -4.06 15.50
C MET A 18 -33.67 -5.38 14.76
N CYS A 19 -32.41 -5.81 14.73
CA CYS A 19 -32.01 -7.08 14.15
C CYS A 19 -31.99 -8.13 15.26
N PHE A 20 -32.68 -9.25 15.03
CA PHE A 20 -32.62 -10.41 15.91
C PHE A 20 -31.69 -11.45 15.29
N SER A 21 -30.89 -12.13 16.13
CA SER A 21 -30.11 -13.27 15.69
C SER A 21 -31.03 -14.43 15.27
N LYS A 22 -30.48 -15.40 14.53
CA LYS A 22 -31.25 -16.58 14.10
C LYS A 22 -31.75 -17.38 15.29
N GLU A 23 -30.96 -17.45 16.36
CA GLU A 23 -31.27 -18.11 17.63
C GLU A 23 -32.39 -17.38 18.37
N GLN A 24 -32.33 -16.05 18.45
CA GLN A 24 -33.38 -15.23 19.05
C GLN A 24 -34.72 -15.38 18.30
N ALA A 25 -34.68 -15.42 16.96
CA ALA A 25 -35.86 -15.64 16.12
C ALA A 25 -36.43 -17.08 16.19
N MET A 26 -35.72 -18.01 16.83
CA MET A 26 -36.17 -19.39 17.10
C MET A 26 -36.56 -19.62 18.56
N SER A 27 -36.41 -18.61 19.43
CA SER A 27 -36.65 -18.73 20.86
C SER A 27 -38.15 -18.81 21.21
N PRO A 28 -38.56 -19.62 22.22
CA PRO A 28 -39.87 -19.53 22.86
C PRO A 28 -40.19 -18.12 23.42
N ASP A 29 -39.17 -17.31 23.68
CA ASP A 29 -39.28 -15.98 24.31
C ASP A 29 -39.21 -14.82 23.30
N PHE A 30 -39.26 -15.10 21.99
CA PHE A 30 -39.26 -14.05 20.97
C PHE A 30 -40.48 -13.12 21.13
N THR A 31 -40.22 -11.82 21.23
CA THR A 31 -41.24 -10.77 21.24
C THR A 31 -41.12 -9.88 20.00
N LEU A 32 -42.24 -9.37 19.51
CA LEU A 32 -42.24 -8.39 18.42
C LEU A 32 -41.57 -7.09 18.89
N PRO A 33 -40.81 -6.41 18.04
CA PRO A 33 -40.18 -5.16 18.44
C PRO A 33 -41.25 -4.09 18.73
N PRO A 34 -40.96 -3.12 19.60
CA PRO A 34 -41.83 -1.97 19.83
C PRO A 34 -42.19 -1.26 18.52
N LEU A 35 -43.38 -0.65 18.46
CA LEU A 35 -43.94 -0.03 17.24
C LEU A 35 -42.98 0.98 16.59
N GLU A 36 -42.24 1.73 17.40
CA GLU A 36 -41.26 2.73 16.98
C GLU A 36 -40.08 2.16 16.18
N TYR A 37 -39.71 0.90 16.41
CA TYR A 37 -38.66 0.14 15.73
C TYR A 37 -39.20 -0.85 14.69
N SER A 38 -40.52 -0.93 14.52
CA SER A 38 -41.16 -1.78 13.52
C SER A 38 -41.00 -1.23 12.09
N THR A 39 -41.32 -2.04 11.09
CA THR A 39 -41.31 -1.58 9.69
C THR A 39 -42.40 -0.53 9.46
N ASP A 40 -42.18 0.41 8.54
CA ASP A 40 -43.12 1.51 8.25
C ASP A 40 -44.59 1.08 8.07
N VAL A 41 -44.83 -0.08 7.44
CA VAL A 41 -46.18 -0.59 7.22
C VAL A 41 -46.92 -0.96 8.52
N ILE A 42 -46.18 -1.34 9.56
CA ILE A 42 -46.71 -1.59 10.91
C ILE A 42 -46.72 -0.28 11.70
N LYS A 43 -45.60 0.48 11.67
CA LYS A 43 -45.44 1.74 12.39
C LYS A 43 -46.53 2.77 12.08
N TYR A 44 -46.95 2.86 10.82
CA TYR A 44 -48.02 3.76 10.38
C TYR A 44 -49.42 3.14 10.43
N GLY A 45 -49.58 1.97 11.07
CA GLY A 45 -50.89 1.33 11.27
C GLY A 45 -51.55 0.83 9.97
N LEU A 46 -50.78 0.58 8.91
CA LEU A 46 -51.33 0.03 7.66
C LEU A 46 -51.63 -1.47 7.80
N PHE A 47 -50.94 -2.14 8.72
CA PHE A 47 -51.16 -3.52 9.08
C PHE A 47 -51.00 -3.70 10.60
N THR A 48 -51.81 -4.57 11.17
CA THR A 48 -51.59 -5.13 12.52
C THR A 48 -50.79 -6.41 12.41
N TRP A 49 -50.18 -6.83 13.51
CA TRP A 49 -49.38 -8.04 13.54
C TRP A 49 -49.45 -8.75 14.89
N ASP A 50 -49.46 -10.08 14.84
CA ASP A 50 -49.52 -10.93 16.03
C ASP A 50 -48.61 -12.13 15.87
N LEU A 51 -48.02 -12.58 16.98
CA LEU A 51 -47.21 -13.79 17.00
C LEU A 51 -48.09 -15.03 16.92
N VAL A 52 -47.74 -15.91 15.98
CA VAL A 52 -48.35 -17.24 15.91
C VAL A 52 -47.79 -18.10 17.06
N PRO A 53 -48.59 -19.01 17.66
CA PRO A 53 -48.12 -19.92 18.70
C PRO A 53 -46.80 -20.61 18.33
N PHE A 54 -45.91 -20.73 19.32
CA PHE A 54 -44.58 -21.31 19.12
C PHE A 54 -44.69 -22.78 18.70
N VAL A 55 -43.90 -23.16 17.70
CA VAL A 55 -43.69 -24.57 17.33
C VAL A 55 -42.19 -24.84 17.40
N GLN A 56 -41.79 -25.75 18.29
CA GLN A 56 -40.39 -26.08 18.53
C GLN A 56 -39.70 -26.52 17.22
N GLY A 57 -38.52 -25.96 16.94
CA GLY A 57 -37.75 -26.27 15.73
C GLY A 57 -38.18 -25.51 14.46
N GLN A 58 -39.18 -24.63 14.53
CA GLN A 58 -39.56 -23.75 13.42
C GLN A 58 -39.26 -22.28 13.71
N PRO A 59 -38.86 -21.48 12.69
CA PRO A 59 -38.75 -20.02 12.85
C PRO A 59 -40.08 -19.40 13.24
N ARG A 60 -40.02 -18.32 14.02
CA ARG A 60 -41.21 -17.55 14.40
C ARG A 60 -42.00 -17.09 13.20
N LYS A 61 -43.30 -17.37 13.24
CA LYS A 61 -44.29 -16.91 12.26
C LYS A 61 -45.09 -15.77 12.88
N ILE A 62 -45.42 -14.81 12.04
CA ILE A 62 -46.19 -13.62 12.39
C ILE A 62 -47.39 -13.60 11.46
N ASN A 63 -48.57 -13.45 12.02
CA ASN A 63 -49.76 -13.13 11.24
C ASN A 63 -49.81 -11.62 11.09
N VAL A 64 -49.95 -11.14 9.85
CA VAL A 64 -50.02 -9.72 9.52
C VAL A 64 -51.33 -9.46 8.82
N SER A 65 -52.20 -8.64 9.41
CA SER A 65 -53.55 -8.37 8.92
C SER A 65 -53.65 -6.93 8.43
N CYS A 66 -54.22 -6.73 7.25
CA CYS A 66 -54.44 -5.37 6.74
C CYS A 66 -55.51 -4.67 7.59
N THR A 67 -55.30 -3.40 7.93
CA THR A 67 -56.28 -2.63 8.72
C THR A 67 -57.51 -2.19 7.91
N GLU A 68 -57.42 -2.23 6.58
CA GLU A 68 -58.45 -1.73 5.67
C GLU A 68 -59.25 -2.84 4.96
N CYS A 69 -58.79 -4.09 5.00
CA CYS A 69 -59.54 -5.23 4.47
C CYS A 69 -59.25 -6.53 5.22
N LEU A 70 -60.03 -7.57 4.94
CA LEU A 70 -59.91 -8.89 5.56
C LEU A 70 -58.70 -9.72 5.08
N LYS A 71 -57.66 -9.09 4.52
CA LYS A 71 -56.50 -9.81 3.99
C LYS A 71 -55.46 -10.04 5.09
N GLU A 72 -55.12 -11.31 5.29
CA GLU A 72 -54.08 -11.73 6.23
C GLU A 72 -52.89 -12.39 5.52
N TYR A 73 -51.71 -12.26 6.13
CA TYR A 73 -50.45 -12.81 5.66
C TYR A 73 -49.75 -13.56 6.79
N ASN A 74 -49.49 -14.85 6.59
CA ASN A 74 -48.66 -15.63 7.49
C ASN A 74 -47.20 -15.60 7.00
N MET A 75 -46.32 -14.91 7.73
CA MET A 75 -44.95 -14.63 7.28
C MET A 75 -43.92 -15.05 8.33
N LYS A 76 -42.73 -15.45 7.88
CA LYS A 76 -41.57 -15.68 8.77
C LYS A 76 -40.93 -14.34 9.12
N TRP A 77 -40.31 -14.24 10.30
CA TRP A 77 -39.43 -13.13 10.61
C TRP A 77 -38.10 -13.24 9.84
N PRO A 78 -37.52 -12.15 9.30
CA PRO A 78 -38.06 -10.78 9.25
C PRO A 78 -39.17 -10.60 8.20
N LEU A 79 -40.08 -9.65 8.43
CA LEU A 79 -41.21 -9.38 7.52
C LEU A 79 -40.76 -9.00 6.10
N ASN A 80 -41.32 -9.67 5.09
CA ASN A 80 -41.19 -9.23 3.69
C ASN A 80 -42.15 -8.07 3.40
N THR A 81 -41.69 -6.85 3.67
CA THR A 81 -42.47 -5.61 3.48
C THR A 81 -42.87 -5.33 2.03
N THR A 82 -42.21 -5.93 1.03
CA THR A 82 -42.52 -5.71 -0.39
C THR A 82 -43.92 -6.22 -0.74
N THR A 83 -44.28 -7.39 -0.23
CA THR A 83 -45.61 -7.98 -0.44
C THR A 83 -46.71 -7.14 0.21
N LEU A 84 -46.46 -6.67 1.44
CA LEU A 84 -47.40 -5.82 2.19
C LEU A 84 -47.59 -4.45 1.52
N LYS A 85 -46.49 -3.83 1.07
CA LYS A 85 -46.53 -2.56 0.33
C LYS A 85 -47.31 -2.70 -0.98
N SER A 86 -47.05 -3.76 -1.75
CA SER A 86 -47.75 -4.03 -3.01
C SER A 86 -49.25 -4.23 -2.79
N HIS A 87 -49.64 -4.98 -1.74
CA HIS A 87 -51.04 -5.14 -1.37
C HIS A 87 -51.72 -3.79 -1.08
N TYR A 88 -51.13 -2.99 -0.20
CA TYR A 88 -51.75 -1.74 0.24
C TYR A 88 -51.81 -0.71 -0.89
N GLN A 89 -50.78 -0.64 -1.75
CA GLN A 89 -50.77 0.22 -2.93
C GLN A 89 -51.84 -0.15 -3.97
N THR A 90 -52.13 -1.44 -4.12
CA THR A 90 -53.09 -1.92 -5.14
C THR A 90 -54.54 -1.94 -4.65
N ARG A 91 -54.76 -2.15 -3.36
CA ARG A 91 -56.12 -2.31 -2.78
C ARG A 91 -56.60 -1.12 -1.95
N HIS A 92 -55.69 -0.29 -1.45
CA HIS A 92 -55.99 0.80 -0.51
C HIS A 92 -55.31 2.11 -0.93
N GLN A 93 -55.21 2.35 -2.24
CA GLN A 93 -54.54 3.53 -2.79
C GLN A 93 -55.19 4.84 -2.30
N GLU A 94 -56.52 4.89 -2.19
CA GLU A 94 -57.25 6.07 -1.72
C GLU A 94 -56.97 6.38 -0.23
N THR A 95 -56.98 5.37 0.63
CA THR A 95 -56.60 5.53 2.05
C THR A 95 -55.16 6.03 2.17
N LEU A 96 -54.25 5.49 1.36
CA LEU A 96 -52.86 5.88 1.34
C LEU A 96 -52.68 7.34 0.86
N VAL A 97 -53.44 7.79 -0.13
CA VAL A 97 -53.49 9.20 -0.55
C VAL A 97 -54.02 10.10 0.56
N ARG A 98 -55.01 9.64 1.34
CA ARG A 98 -55.60 10.41 2.45
C ARG A 98 -54.63 10.58 3.63
N ILE A 99 -53.93 9.51 4.01
CA ILE A 99 -52.91 9.52 5.06
C ILE A 99 -51.73 10.43 4.65
N LEU A 100 -51.30 10.37 3.39
CA LEU A 100 -50.20 11.19 2.87
C LEU A 100 -50.60 12.64 2.60
N GLY A 101 -51.85 12.88 2.18
CA GLY A 101 -52.39 14.21 1.88
C GLY A 101 -52.48 15.11 3.11
N ASN A 102 -52.83 14.54 4.27
CA ASN A 102 -52.88 15.29 5.52
C ASN A 102 -51.48 15.74 5.99
N GLY A 103 -50.45 14.90 5.84
CA GLY A 103 -49.07 15.28 6.16
C GLY A 103 -48.45 16.31 5.19
N ALA A 104 -48.92 16.36 3.94
CA ALA A 104 -48.50 17.37 2.97
C ALA A 104 -49.15 18.75 3.21
N ALA A 105 -50.38 18.78 3.76
CA ALA A 105 -51.08 20.01 4.12
C ALA A 105 -50.43 20.73 5.32
N GLU A 106 -49.98 19.99 6.33
CA GLU A 106 -49.21 20.55 7.46
C GLU A 106 -47.85 21.12 7.00
N ARG A 107 -47.16 20.44 6.06
CA ARG A 107 -45.90 20.94 5.48
C ARG A 107 -46.08 22.12 4.55
N LYS A 108 -47.22 22.24 3.86
CA LYS A 108 -47.56 23.44 3.08
C LYS A 108 -47.86 24.64 3.97
N ARG A 109 -48.54 24.46 5.11
CA ARG A 109 -48.74 25.56 6.08
C ARG A 109 -47.41 26.11 6.61
N ALA A 110 -46.48 25.25 6.99
CA ALA A 110 -45.13 25.65 7.44
C ALA A 110 -44.26 26.32 6.35
N ARG A 111 -44.53 26.08 5.06
CA ARG A 111 -43.79 26.69 3.93
C ARG A 111 -44.42 27.96 3.38
N THR A 112 -45.72 28.17 3.60
CA THR A 112 -46.43 29.34 3.05
C THR A 112 -46.29 30.56 3.97
N GLU A 113 -46.09 30.36 5.28
CA GLU A 113 -45.76 31.45 6.22
C GLU A 113 -44.35 32.04 6.00
N ASN A 114 -43.44 31.32 5.34
CA ASN A 114 -42.05 31.76 5.10
C ASN A 114 -41.78 32.28 3.68
N ARG A 115 -42.79 32.38 2.80
CA ARG A 115 -42.57 32.69 1.36
C ARG A 115 -43.37 33.87 0.83
N GLY A 116 -44.00 34.64 1.72
CA GLY A 116 -44.73 35.87 1.38
C GLY A 116 -43.91 37.13 1.61
N GLN A 117 -42.64 37.15 1.20
CA GLN A 117 -41.78 38.34 1.16
C GLN A 117 -40.48 37.95 0.44
N ASN A 118 -40.47 38.09 -0.88
CA ASN A 118 -39.29 38.37 -1.72
C ASN A 118 -39.72 38.26 -3.19
N ASP A 119 -40.39 39.30 -3.66
CA ASP A 119 -40.49 39.61 -5.07
C ASP A 119 -39.31 40.53 -5.44
N GLY A 120 -38.48 40.09 -6.39
CA GLY A 120 -37.86 40.99 -7.37
C GLY A 120 -36.61 41.78 -6.99
N GLY A 121 -35.76 41.31 -6.08
CA GLY A 121 -34.40 41.82 -5.93
C GLY A 121 -33.40 40.85 -6.55
N ASP A 122 -32.36 41.34 -7.24
CA ASP A 122 -31.16 40.56 -7.51
C ASP A 122 -30.74 39.90 -6.18
N ASP A 123 -30.84 38.56 -6.09
CA ASP A 123 -30.55 37.80 -4.87
C ASP A 123 -29.08 38.05 -4.50
N GLU A 124 -28.85 39.03 -3.63
CA GLU A 124 -27.55 39.39 -3.12
C GLU A 124 -26.97 38.15 -2.43
N PHE A 125 -25.75 37.76 -2.83
CA PHE A 125 -25.11 36.56 -2.33
C PHE A 125 -24.97 36.62 -0.80
N ASP A 126 -25.70 35.76 -0.10
CA ASP A 126 -25.60 35.63 1.36
C ASP A 126 -24.47 34.66 1.74
N GLU A 127 -23.35 35.24 2.16
CA GLU A 127 -22.16 34.51 2.60
C GLU A 127 -22.45 33.55 3.76
N ASN A 128 -23.33 33.91 4.69
CA ASN A 128 -23.66 33.08 5.85
C ASN A 128 -24.48 31.85 5.44
N VAL A 129 -25.41 32.02 4.50
CA VAL A 129 -26.19 30.91 3.94
C VAL A 129 -25.28 29.97 3.13
N PHE A 130 -24.37 30.52 2.32
CA PHE A 130 -23.40 29.72 1.59
C PHE A 130 -22.50 28.90 2.53
N LEU A 131 -21.93 29.53 3.56
CA LEU A 131 -21.07 28.86 4.54
C LEU A 131 -21.81 27.74 5.29
N LYS A 132 -23.08 27.97 5.66
CA LYS A 132 -23.93 26.97 6.30
C LYS A 132 -24.17 25.77 5.38
N LEU A 133 -24.52 26.01 4.12
CA LEU A 133 -24.76 24.94 3.13
C LEU A 133 -23.48 24.17 2.80
N LEU A 134 -22.35 24.88 2.67
CA LEU A 134 -21.05 24.27 2.45
C LEU A 134 -20.64 23.39 3.64
N THR A 135 -20.88 23.85 4.86
CA THR A 135 -20.63 23.06 6.08
C THR A 135 -21.51 21.82 6.12
N GLN A 136 -22.79 21.95 5.79
CA GLN A 136 -23.72 20.81 5.70
C GLN A 136 -23.27 19.80 4.63
N MET A 137 -22.83 20.27 3.47
CA MET A 137 -22.27 19.40 2.43
C MET A 137 -21.03 18.67 2.93
N SER A 138 -20.06 19.38 3.51
CA SER A 138 -18.83 18.78 4.02
C SER A 138 -19.09 17.72 5.09
N LEU A 139 -20.03 17.97 6.00
CA LEU A 139 -20.45 16.99 7.01
C LEU A 139 -21.20 15.80 6.38
N ALA A 140 -22.07 16.05 5.40
CA ALA A 140 -22.86 14.99 4.75
C ALA A 140 -22.00 14.06 3.88
N THR A 141 -20.93 14.59 3.26
CA THR A 141 -20.06 13.84 2.35
C THR A 141 -18.73 13.44 2.98
N ASN A 142 -18.50 13.74 4.27
CA ASN A 142 -17.21 13.61 4.95
C ASN A 142 -16.07 14.28 4.16
N MET A 143 -16.33 15.45 3.56
CA MET A 143 -15.31 16.20 2.83
C MET A 143 -14.35 16.88 3.82
N PRO A 144 -13.03 16.63 3.73
CA PRO A 144 -12.08 17.34 4.58
C PRO A 144 -12.16 18.86 4.35
N PRO A 145 -12.09 19.70 5.41
CA PRO A 145 -12.16 21.15 5.27
C PRO A 145 -11.16 21.73 4.25
N GLY A 146 -9.94 21.17 4.19
CA GLY A 146 -8.90 21.62 3.26
C GLY A 146 -9.23 21.43 1.77
N VAL A 147 -10.29 20.69 1.42
CA VAL A 147 -10.77 20.64 0.02
C VAL A 147 -11.31 22.00 -0.43
N ILE A 148 -11.95 22.74 0.49
CA ILE A 148 -12.55 24.06 0.22
C ILE A 148 -11.47 25.10 -0.13
N ASP A 149 -10.32 25.01 0.52
CA ASP A 149 -9.17 25.90 0.29
C ASP A 149 -8.48 25.61 -1.06
N GLY A 150 -8.82 24.48 -1.70
CA GLY A 150 -8.24 24.05 -2.96
C GLY A 150 -8.55 25.00 -4.11
N ARG A 151 -7.56 25.21 -4.98
CA ARG A 151 -7.69 25.99 -6.22
C ARG A 151 -8.82 25.44 -7.09
N SER A 152 -8.87 24.12 -7.31
CA SER A 152 -9.94 23.49 -8.11
C SER A 152 -11.34 23.73 -7.53
N PHE A 153 -11.48 23.78 -6.20
CA PHE A 153 -12.76 24.08 -5.57
C PHE A 153 -13.13 25.56 -5.74
N ARG A 154 -12.17 26.48 -5.53
CA ARG A 154 -12.37 27.92 -5.76
C ARG A 154 -12.71 28.25 -7.21
N ASP A 155 -12.04 27.60 -8.16
CA ASP A 155 -12.30 27.74 -9.60
C ASP A 155 -13.70 27.21 -9.96
N LEU A 156 -14.12 26.10 -9.34
CA LEU A 156 -15.49 25.59 -9.49
C LEU A 156 -16.52 26.59 -8.94
N ILE A 157 -16.32 27.09 -7.72
CA ILE A 157 -17.24 28.04 -7.09
C ILE A 157 -17.32 29.35 -7.88
N SER A 158 -16.20 29.85 -8.43
CA SER A 158 -16.19 31.07 -9.24
C SER A 158 -17.00 30.92 -10.53
N LEU A 159 -16.98 29.73 -11.14
CA LEU A 159 -17.79 29.40 -12.32
C LEU A 159 -19.28 29.26 -11.97
N VAL A 160 -19.58 28.70 -10.80
CA VAL A 160 -20.96 28.39 -10.36
C VAL A 160 -21.75 29.63 -9.90
N ARG A 161 -21.12 30.82 -9.80
CA ARG A 161 -21.83 32.08 -9.51
C ARG A 161 -22.87 32.51 -10.57
N GLY A 162 -23.02 31.78 -11.68
CA GLY A 162 -24.11 31.93 -12.66
C GLY A 162 -25.23 30.87 -12.53
N GLU A 163 -25.85 30.48 -13.65
CA GLU A 163 -26.82 29.38 -13.68
C GLU A 163 -26.12 28.00 -13.70
N LEU A 164 -26.43 27.14 -12.73
CA LEU A 164 -25.98 25.75 -12.72
C LEU A 164 -26.71 24.93 -13.79
N PRO A 165 -26.00 24.05 -14.55
CA PRO A 165 -26.66 23.09 -15.41
C PRO A 165 -27.59 22.18 -14.58
N PRO A 166 -28.84 21.94 -15.00
CA PRO A 166 -29.87 21.33 -14.15
C PRO A 166 -29.63 19.87 -13.74
N SER A 167 -28.56 19.20 -14.19
CA SER A 167 -28.14 17.91 -13.63
C SER A 167 -26.76 17.48 -14.13
N MET A 168 -25.71 17.67 -13.33
CA MET A 168 -24.44 16.96 -13.54
C MET A 168 -24.51 15.61 -12.82
N LYS A 169 -24.32 14.50 -13.54
CA LYS A 169 -24.33 13.14 -12.99
C LYS A 169 -22.91 12.60 -12.88
N SER A 170 -22.69 11.59 -12.03
CA SER A 170 -21.39 10.89 -11.93
C SER A 170 -20.89 10.36 -13.28
N ALA A 171 -21.80 9.88 -14.13
CA ALA A 171 -21.48 9.43 -15.49
C ALA A 171 -20.85 10.53 -16.37
N ASN A 172 -21.23 11.81 -16.18
CA ASN A 172 -20.62 12.92 -16.90
C ASN A 172 -19.16 13.13 -16.45
N VAL A 173 -18.89 13.02 -15.15
CA VAL A 173 -17.54 13.11 -14.60
C VAL A 173 -16.67 11.94 -15.05
N GLU A 174 -17.20 10.71 -15.05
CA GLU A 174 -16.47 9.53 -15.56
C GLU A 174 -16.14 9.67 -17.06
N ALA A 175 -17.06 10.22 -17.86
CA ALA A 175 -16.82 10.49 -19.26
C ALA A 175 -15.69 11.52 -19.45
N GLU A 176 -15.64 12.58 -18.62
CA GLU A 176 -14.57 13.56 -18.66
C GLU A 176 -13.22 12.97 -18.23
N PHE A 177 -13.17 12.11 -17.20
CA PHE A 177 -11.95 11.37 -16.86
C PHE A 177 -11.44 10.53 -18.03
N LYS A 178 -12.33 9.84 -18.74
CA LYS A 178 -11.96 9.05 -19.92
C LYS A 178 -11.40 9.92 -21.04
N LYS A 179 -12.00 11.09 -21.28
CA LYS A 179 -11.54 12.05 -22.28
C LYS A 179 -10.17 12.62 -21.92
N MET A 180 -10.00 13.15 -20.70
CA MET A 180 -8.71 13.65 -20.20
C MET A 180 -7.62 12.57 -20.28
N TYR A 181 -7.95 11.33 -19.92
CA TYR A 181 -7.03 10.21 -20.01
C TYR A 181 -6.62 9.91 -21.45
N ALA A 182 -7.55 9.94 -22.41
CA ALA A 182 -7.24 9.72 -23.82
C ALA A 182 -6.29 10.80 -24.38
N GLU A 183 -6.52 12.07 -24.02
CA GLU A 183 -5.64 13.18 -24.40
C GLU A 183 -4.23 13.01 -23.81
N GLU A 184 -4.16 12.67 -22.53
CA GLU A 184 -2.90 12.43 -21.83
C GLU A 184 -2.16 11.20 -22.37
N LEU A 185 -2.89 10.16 -22.76
CA LEU A 185 -2.34 8.95 -23.37
C LEU A 185 -1.61 9.28 -24.68
N VAL A 186 -2.17 10.13 -25.54
CA VAL A 186 -1.53 10.57 -26.78
C VAL A 186 -0.21 11.30 -26.49
N LYS A 187 -0.21 12.26 -25.55
CA LYS A 187 1.02 12.98 -25.15
C LYS A 187 2.08 12.02 -24.63
N THR A 188 1.65 11.06 -23.82
CA THR A 188 2.54 10.07 -23.22
C THR A 188 3.15 9.13 -24.26
N LYS A 189 2.35 8.64 -25.21
CA LYS A 189 2.84 7.83 -26.34
C LYS A 189 3.91 8.57 -27.13
N LEU A 190 3.69 9.86 -27.42
CA LEU A 190 4.69 10.70 -28.09
C LEU A 190 5.97 10.84 -27.27
N LYS A 191 5.88 10.97 -25.93
CA LYS A 191 7.06 10.99 -25.04
C LYS A 191 7.82 9.66 -25.11
N LEU A 192 7.12 8.53 -25.00
CA LEU A 192 7.72 7.19 -24.99
C LEU A 192 8.31 6.80 -26.35
N ALA A 193 7.71 7.23 -27.46
CA ALA A 193 8.21 7.00 -28.80
C ALA A 193 9.54 7.73 -29.08
N LYS A 194 9.79 8.86 -28.41
CA LYS A 194 11.06 9.60 -28.50
C LYS A 194 12.20 8.87 -27.80
N HIS A 195 11.91 8.12 -26.73
CA HIS A 195 12.92 7.29 -26.06
C HIS A 195 13.27 6.12 -26.97
N LYS A 196 14.55 5.97 -27.31
CA LYS A 196 15.05 4.86 -28.16
C LYS A 196 15.63 3.69 -27.35
N GLY A 197 15.77 3.84 -26.03
CA GLY A 197 16.32 2.80 -25.15
C GLY A 197 15.27 1.80 -24.70
N THR A 198 15.68 0.95 -23.76
CA THR A 198 14.76 0.06 -23.04
C THR A 198 14.18 0.72 -21.80
N PHE A 199 13.22 0.05 -21.19
CA PHE A 199 12.53 0.44 -19.96
C PHE A 199 12.73 -0.64 -18.90
N ALA A 200 13.00 -0.21 -17.67
CA ALA A 200 12.78 -1.05 -16.50
C ALA A 200 11.35 -0.85 -16.00
N MET A 201 10.74 -1.89 -15.45
CA MET A 201 9.39 -1.85 -14.93
C MET A 201 9.38 -2.28 -13.46
N THR A 202 8.55 -1.64 -12.63
CA THR A 202 8.30 -2.08 -11.25
C THR A 202 6.85 -2.47 -11.06
N PHE A 203 6.61 -3.61 -10.42
CA PHE A 203 5.30 -4.04 -9.97
C PHE A 203 5.12 -3.74 -8.49
N ALA A 204 4.01 -3.09 -8.17
CA ALA A 204 3.59 -2.90 -6.79
C ALA A 204 2.19 -3.47 -6.59
N LEU A 205 2.04 -4.16 -5.46
CA LEU A 205 0.78 -4.72 -4.99
C LEU A 205 0.43 -4.04 -3.68
N TRP A 206 -0.81 -3.62 -3.53
CA TRP A 206 -1.30 -3.04 -2.30
C TRP A 206 -2.62 -3.66 -1.91
N GLU A 207 -2.71 -4.05 -0.66
CA GLU A 207 -3.88 -4.68 -0.07
C GLU A 207 -4.42 -3.76 1.00
N THR A 208 -5.68 -3.37 0.87
CA THR A 208 -6.42 -2.71 1.94
C THR A 208 -7.00 -3.77 2.86
N LYS A 209 -6.50 -3.83 4.09
CA LYS A 209 -7.05 -4.72 5.11
C LYS A 209 -8.33 -4.13 5.68
N LYS A 210 -9.34 -4.97 5.91
CA LYS A 210 -10.48 -4.59 6.76
C LYS A 210 -9.99 -4.12 8.12
N ARG A 211 -10.38 -2.92 8.53
CA ARG A 211 -10.45 -2.60 9.96
C ARG A 211 -11.59 -3.43 10.52
N LYS A 212 -11.37 -4.10 11.66
CA LYS A 212 -12.37 -4.98 12.30
C LYS A 212 -13.73 -4.29 12.53
N ASP A 213 -13.75 -2.96 12.56
CA ASP A 213 -14.91 -2.14 12.89
C ASP A 213 -15.53 -1.40 11.68
N GLU A 214 -14.98 -1.54 10.47
CA GLU A 214 -15.46 -0.83 9.27
C GLU A 214 -15.95 -1.81 8.18
N TYR A 215 -17.19 -1.62 7.70
CA TYR A 215 -17.82 -2.37 6.59
C TYR A 215 -17.23 -2.06 5.20
N LEU A 216 -15.92 -1.78 5.10
CA LEU A 216 -15.25 -1.53 3.82
C LEU A 216 -14.81 -2.86 3.20
N SER A 217 -15.02 -3.04 1.90
CA SER A 217 -14.55 -4.23 1.18
C SER A 217 -13.03 -4.21 1.00
N GLU A 218 -12.40 -5.39 0.90
CA GLU A 218 -10.94 -5.50 0.84
C GLU A 218 -10.48 -5.34 -0.61
N TYR A 219 -9.81 -4.25 -0.92
CA TYR A 219 -9.27 -4.05 -2.27
C TYR A 219 -7.83 -4.48 -2.33
N THR A 220 -7.54 -5.23 -3.40
CA THR A 220 -6.18 -5.42 -3.87
C THR A 220 -5.98 -4.55 -5.10
N SER A 221 -4.90 -3.79 -5.14
CA SER A 221 -4.56 -2.93 -6.29
C SER A 221 -3.18 -3.27 -6.80
N ILE A 222 -3.03 -3.24 -8.13
CA ILE A 222 -1.76 -3.46 -8.82
C ILE A 222 -1.40 -2.21 -9.59
N ALA A 223 -0.14 -1.79 -9.46
CA ALA A 223 0.42 -0.67 -10.19
C ALA A 223 1.67 -1.10 -10.97
N LEU A 224 1.75 -0.65 -12.23
CA LEU A 224 2.85 -0.90 -13.16
C LEU A 224 3.48 0.44 -13.51
N LYS A 225 4.75 0.62 -13.14
CA LYS A 225 5.49 1.86 -13.38
C LYS A 225 6.73 1.57 -14.21
N LEU A 226 6.94 2.34 -15.27
CA LEU A 226 8.14 2.31 -16.09
C LEU A 226 9.17 3.28 -15.54
N HIS A 227 10.43 2.94 -15.78
CA HIS A 227 11.62 3.68 -15.41
C HIS A 227 12.59 3.65 -16.57
N TRP A 228 13.14 4.80 -16.92
CA TRP A 228 14.23 4.88 -17.88
C TRP A 228 15.14 6.05 -17.52
N LEU A 229 16.26 6.13 -18.22
CA LEU A 229 17.12 7.29 -18.19
C LEU A 229 16.99 8.04 -19.51
N ASP A 230 16.83 9.35 -19.42
CA ASP A 230 16.83 10.21 -20.61
C ASP A 230 18.23 10.33 -21.24
N GLU A 231 18.36 11.14 -22.28
CA GLU A 231 19.63 11.36 -23.00
C GLU A 231 20.69 12.10 -22.15
N ASP A 232 20.32 12.66 -21.00
CA ASP A 232 21.21 13.34 -20.06
C ASP A 232 21.47 12.51 -18.80
N MET A 233 21.04 11.23 -18.78
CA MET A 233 21.08 10.32 -17.63
C MET A 233 20.22 10.82 -16.44
N GLY A 234 19.21 11.64 -16.73
CA GLY A 234 18.16 12.04 -15.81
C GLY A 234 17.13 10.91 -15.62
N PRO A 235 16.79 10.53 -14.37
CA PRO A 235 15.83 9.47 -14.13
C PRO A 235 14.43 9.93 -14.49
N GLU A 236 13.75 9.14 -15.30
CA GLU A 236 12.37 9.35 -15.73
C GLU A 236 11.50 8.17 -15.27
N GLU A 237 10.26 8.47 -14.91
CA GLU A 237 9.32 7.45 -14.45
C GLU A 237 7.89 7.74 -14.91
N LEU A 238 7.11 6.68 -15.13
CA LEU A 238 5.76 6.80 -15.65
C LEU A 238 4.86 5.66 -15.17
N LEU A 239 3.73 5.99 -14.53
CA LEU A 239 2.69 5.01 -14.24
C LEU A 239 1.95 4.64 -15.54
N VAL A 240 2.04 3.38 -15.97
CA VAL A 240 1.41 2.88 -17.21
C VAL A 240 0.25 1.92 -16.96
N GLY A 241 0.22 1.27 -15.80
CA GLY A 241 -0.88 0.38 -15.44
C GLY A 241 -1.35 0.62 -14.01
N PHE A 242 -2.66 0.61 -13.82
CA PHE A 242 -3.29 0.58 -12.52
C PHE A 242 -4.59 -0.22 -12.61
N GLU A 243 -4.77 -1.22 -11.77
CA GLU A 243 -6.02 -1.98 -11.69
C GLU A 243 -6.35 -2.26 -10.22
N ALA A 244 -7.64 -2.14 -9.86
CA ALA A 244 -8.16 -2.38 -8.52
C ALA A 244 -9.20 -3.50 -8.54
N PHE A 245 -9.09 -4.43 -7.59
CA PHE A 245 -9.92 -5.61 -7.40
C PHE A 245 -10.72 -5.45 -6.11
N GLN A 246 -11.99 -5.86 -6.08
CA GLN A 246 -12.96 -5.50 -5.03
C GLN A 246 -12.97 -6.40 -3.79
N ASP A 247 -12.46 -7.63 -3.89
CA ASP A 247 -12.26 -8.55 -2.76
C ASP A 247 -11.02 -9.43 -3.00
N PHE A 248 -10.35 -9.85 -1.91
CA PHE A 248 -9.31 -10.88 -2.00
C PHE A 248 -9.90 -12.23 -2.42
N GLU A 249 -11.15 -12.55 -2.05
CA GLU A 249 -11.87 -13.72 -2.57
C GLU A 249 -12.22 -13.56 -4.05
N ASP A 250 -12.50 -12.35 -4.52
CA ASP A 250 -12.61 -12.09 -5.97
C ASP A 250 -11.27 -12.38 -6.63
N LEU A 251 -10.15 -11.99 -6.02
CA LEU A 251 -8.79 -12.23 -6.51
C LEU A 251 -8.37 -13.70 -6.39
N GLU A 252 -8.74 -14.40 -5.31
CA GLU A 252 -8.41 -15.78 -5.00
C GLU A 252 -9.34 -16.75 -5.74
N ALA A 253 -10.61 -16.43 -5.94
CA ALA A 253 -11.47 -17.14 -6.90
C ALA A 253 -11.04 -16.87 -8.35
N PHE A 254 -10.49 -15.69 -8.64
CA PHE A 254 -9.92 -15.31 -9.94
C PHE A 254 -8.54 -15.92 -10.22
N VAL A 255 -7.82 -16.35 -9.18
CA VAL A 255 -6.46 -16.89 -9.26
C VAL A 255 -6.40 -18.40 -8.94
N LEU A 256 -7.11 -18.85 -7.91
CA LEU A 256 -7.16 -20.25 -7.45
C LEU A 256 -8.42 -21.00 -7.92
N GLY A 257 -9.28 -20.36 -8.72
CA GLY A 257 -10.33 -21.01 -9.51
C GLY A 257 -11.12 -22.09 -8.81
N GLN A 258 -11.93 -21.70 -7.82
CA GLN A 258 -13.01 -22.57 -7.36
C GLN A 258 -14.17 -22.58 -8.37
N SER A 259 -13.93 -23.20 -9.53
CA SER A 259 -14.86 -24.12 -10.20
C SER A 259 -14.16 -24.75 -11.41
N HIS A 260 -14.42 -26.04 -11.66
CA HIS A 260 -13.81 -26.92 -12.67
C HIS A 260 -13.97 -26.53 -14.16
N LYS A 261 -13.89 -25.25 -14.52
CA LYS A 261 -13.79 -24.80 -15.92
C LYS A 261 -12.66 -23.78 -16.05
N GLN A 262 -11.53 -24.26 -16.57
CA GLN A 262 -10.43 -23.50 -17.21
C GLN A 262 -10.22 -22.08 -16.66
N ILE A 263 -9.31 -21.95 -15.70
CA ILE A 263 -8.80 -20.66 -15.23
C ILE A 263 -8.05 -20.00 -16.38
N ASP A 264 -8.40 -18.75 -16.64
CA ASP A 264 -7.76 -17.90 -17.62
C ASP A 264 -6.60 -17.18 -16.91
N ASP A 265 -5.39 -17.78 -16.93
CA ASP A 265 -4.07 -17.15 -16.61
C ASP A 265 -3.90 -15.77 -17.27
N SER A 266 -4.80 -15.44 -18.20
CA SER A 266 -4.80 -14.21 -18.92
C SER A 266 -5.03 -12.96 -18.10
N CYS A 267 -5.59 -12.90 -16.89
CA CYS A 267 -6.02 -11.56 -16.42
C CYS A 267 -4.88 -10.65 -15.92
N LEU A 268 -3.96 -11.14 -15.08
CA LEU A 268 -2.76 -10.39 -14.69
C LEU A 268 -1.81 -10.22 -15.89
N LYS A 269 -1.66 -11.29 -16.67
CA LYS A 269 -1.02 -11.25 -17.99
C LYS A 269 -1.61 -10.16 -18.88
N LYS A 270 -2.94 -10.09 -19.01
CA LYS A 270 -3.71 -9.08 -19.75
C LYS A 270 -3.45 -7.72 -19.13
N CYS A 271 -3.31 -7.56 -17.82
CA CYS A 271 -3.02 -6.24 -17.24
C CYS A 271 -1.65 -5.71 -17.72
N VAL A 272 -0.59 -6.52 -17.63
CA VAL A 272 0.75 -6.13 -18.09
C VAL A 272 0.77 -5.92 -19.60
N MET A 273 0.29 -6.89 -20.36
CA MET A 273 0.30 -6.85 -21.82
C MET A 273 -0.62 -5.76 -22.39
N LYS A 274 -1.79 -5.53 -21.78
CA LYS A 274 -2.68 -4.41 -22.12
C LYS A 274 -1.99 -3.09 -21.82
N ALA A 275 -1.31 -2.95 -20.68
CA ALA A 275 -0.57 -1.73 -20.38
C ALA A 275 0.52 -1.49 -21.44
N LEU A 276 1.36 -2.47 -21.76
CA LEU A 276 2.39 -2.29 -22.79
C LEU A 276 1.79 -1.94 -24.15
N LYS A 277 0.77 -2.68 -24.59
CA LYS A 277 0.06 -2.43 -25.85
C LYS A 277 -0.61 -1.06 -25.90
N GLU A 278 -1.21 -0.61 -24.79
CA GLU A 278 -1.92 0.66 -24.72
C GLU A 278 -0.98 1.86 -24.84
N TYR A 279 0.30 1.71 -24.49
CA TYR A 279 1.32 2.76 -24.63
C TYR A 279 2.27 2.53 -25.82
N ASP A 280 1.95 1.59 -26.72
CA ASP A 280 2.76 1.21 -27.88
C ASP A 280 4.21 0.82 -27.52
N ILE A 281 4.36 0.12 -26.39
CA ILE A 281 5.66 -0.41 -25.95
C ILE A 281 5.73 -1.88 -26.35
N ALA A 282 6.72 -2.20 -27.18
CA ALA A 282 7.03 -3.58 -27.53
C ALA A 282 7.65 -4.31 -26.32
N GLU A 283 7.39 -5.61 -26.22
CA GLU A 283 7.82 -6.45 -25.09
C GLU A 283 9.35 -6.54 -24.97
N ASP A 284 10.06 -6.56 -26.10
CA ASP A 284 11.52 -6.53 -26.16
C ASP A 284 12.15 -5.23 -25.67
N ARG A 285 11.36 -4.16 -25.51
CA ARG A 285 11.80 -2.90 -24.92
C ARG A 285 11.77 -2.91 -23.40
N VAL A 286 11.24 -3.94 -22.74
CA VAL A 286 11.33 -4.06 -21.28
C VAL A 286 12.56 -4.88 -20.93
N ILE A 287 13.54 -4.25 -20.27
CA ILE A 287 14.80 -4.90 -19.89
C ILE A 287 14.72 -5.60 -18.53
N SER A 288 13.84 -5.12 -17.65
CA SER A 288 13.65 -5.74 -16.33
C SER A 288 12.27 -5.48 -15.73
N ILE A 289 11.88 -6.37 -14.83
CA ILE A 289 10.70 -6.29 -13.98
C ILE A 289 11.14 -6.47 -12.53
N THR A 290 11.06 -5.41 -11.74
CA THR A 290 11.30 -5.44 -10.29
C THR A 290 9.99 -5.63 -9.54
N ARG A 291 9.89 -6.66 -8.70
CA ARG A 291 8.62 -7.04 -8.05
C ARG A 291 8.79 -7.55 -6.62
N GLY A 292 7.71 -7.48 -5.85
CA GLY A 292 7.66 -8.01 -4.48
C GLY A 292 7.70 -9.54 -4.38
N THR A 293 7.50 -10.04 -3.17
CA THR A 293 7.52 -11.49 -2.83
C THR A 293 6.13 -12.13 -2.79
N SER A 294 5.10 -11.44 -3.27
CA SER A 294 3.74 -11.98 -3.37
C SER A 294 3.64 -12.99 -4.51
N LEU A 295 2.93 -14.10 -4.28
CA LEU A 295 2.66 -15.14 -5.29
C LEU A 295 1.97 -14.57 -6.53
N LEU A 296 1.10 -13.57 -6.36
CA LEU A 296 0.43 -12.89 -7.47
C LEU A 296 1.42 -12.19 -8.40
N LEU A 297 2.49 -11.64 -7.83
CA LEU A 297 3.55 -11.01 -8.59
C LEU A 297 4.51 -12.04 -9.20
N ASP A 298 4.68 -13.21 -8.58
CA ASP A 298 5.37 -14.35 -9.20
C ASP A 298 4.67 -14.73 -10.51
N TRP A 299 3.37 -15.05 -10.44
CA TRP A 299 2.60 -15.41 -11.63
C TRP A 299 2.60 -14.31 -12.69
N SER A 300 2.43 -13.04 -12.29
CA SER A 300 2.46 -11.93 -13.25
C SER A 300 3.78 -11.84 -14.03
N ALA A 301 4.91 -12.08 -13.36
CA ALA A 301 6.22 -12.04 -13.99
C ALA A 301 6.48 -13.29 -14.83
N ASP A 302 6.05 -14.46 -14.37
CA ASP A 302 6.20 -15.71 -15.11
C ASP A 302 5.34 -15.70 -16.38
N SER A 303 4.10 -15.20 -16.31
CA SER A 303 3.26 -14.98 -17.50
C SER A 303 3.89 -13.99 -18.49
N TYR A 304 4.62 -12.98 -18.01
CA TYR A 304 5.36 -12.06 -18.88
C TYR A 304 6.52 -12.77 -19.58
N LYS A 305 7.30 -13.57 -18.84
CA LYS A 305 8.40 -14.36 -19.39
C LYS A 305 7.91 -15.32 -20.48
N GLU A 306 6.81 -16.03 -20.23
CA GLU A 306 6.22 -16.95 -21.20
C GLU A 306 5.82 -16.23 -22.49
N GLU A 307 5.14 -15.08 -22.38
CA GLU A 307 4.75 -14.27 -23.54
C GLU A 307 5.97 -13.75 -24.30
N TYR A 308 6.99 -13.26 -23.58
CA TYR A 308 8.25 -12.82 -24.14
C TYR A 308 8.93 -13.95 -24.93
N SER A 309 9.13 -15.12 -24.30
CA SER A 309 9.77 -16.27 -24.93
C SER A 309 8.98 -16.79 -26.14
N SER A 310 7.64 -16.70 -26.10
CA SER A 310 6.79 -17.11 -27.23
C SER A 310 6.97 -16.23 -28.48
N LYS A 311 7.27 -14.95 -28.30
CA LYS A 311 7.51 -13.99 -29.39
C LYS A 311 8.97 -13.92 -29.81
N HIS A 312 9.88 -14.29 -28.92
CA HIS A 312 11.32 -14.25 -29.11
C HIS A 312 11.91 -15.64 -28.97
N ALA A 313 11.69 -16.50 -29.97
CA ALA A 313 12.02 -17.94 -29.97
C ALA A 313 13.49 -18.32 -29.68
N GLN A 314 14.39 -17.34 -29.49
CA GLN A 314 15.81 -17.53 -29.16
C GLN A 314 16.28 -16.73 -27.93
N ALA A 315 15.37 -16.07 -27.20
CA ALA A 315 15.73 -15.25 -26.05
C ALA A 315 14.81 -15.52 -24.86
N GLU A 316 15.41 -15.89 -23.73
CA GLU A 316 14.71 -15.91 -22.44
C GLU A 316 14.73 -14.51 -21.82
N PHE A 317 13.67 -14.18 -21.08
CA PHE A 317 13.64 -12.94 -20.31
C PHE A 317 14.43 -13.08 -19.01
N GLU A 318 15.58 -12.43 -18.96
CA GLU A 318 16.54 -12.48 -17.85
C GLU A 318 16.35 -11.33 -16.83
N GLY A 319 15.35 -10.48 -17.07
CA GLY A 319 15.13 -9.23 -16.35
C GLY A 319 14.32 -9.32 -15.06
N ASP A 320 14.06 -10.51 -14.52
CA ASP A 320 13.25 -10.67 -13.32
C ASP A 320 14.05 -10.34 -12.05
N ILE A 321 13.72 -9.24 -11.38
CA ILE A 321 14.43 -8.73 -10.21
C ILE A 321 13.51 -8.75 -8.99
N ARG A 322 13.99 -9.36 -7.91
CA ARG A 322 13.30 -9.27 -6.61
C ARG A 322 13.48 -7.88 -6.00
N CYS A 323 12.41 -7.33 -5.47
CA CYS A 323 12.45 -6.08 -4.73
C CYS A 323 13.10 -6.31 -3.37
N ILE A 324 14.27 -5.70 -3.13
CA ILE A 324 15.02 -5.90 -1.88
C ILE A 324 14.25 -5.45 -0.64
N GLU A 325 13.46 -4.38 -0.74
CA GLU A 325 12.61 -3.92 0.36
C GLU A 325 11.51 -4.92 0.73
N SER A 326 10.88 -5.53 -0.28
CA SER A 326 9.88 -6.57 -0.07
C SER A 326 10.51 -7.83 0.52
N CYS A 327 11.69 -8.22 0.03
CA CYS A 327 12.47 -9.33 0.58
C CYS A 327 12.85 -9.08 2.05
N ILE A 328 13.38 -7.90 2.39
CA ILE A 328 13.71 -7.53 3.78
C ILE A 328 12.45 -7.59 4.65
N THR A 329 11.35 -7.00 4.21
CA THR A 329 10.07 -7.04 4.95
C THR A 329 9.61 -8.49 5.18
N PHE A 330 9.75 -9.35 4.17
CA PHE A 330 9.46 -10.78 4.29
C PHE A 330 10.39 -11.48 5.29
N TRP A 331 11.70 -11.22 5.24
CA TRP A 331 12.68 -11.80 6.16
C TRP A 331 12.45 -11.35 7.60
N VAL A 332 12.17 -10.06 7.83
CA VAL A 332 11.83 -9.51 9.15
C VAL A 332 10.52 -10.10 9.67
N LYS A 333 9.51 -10.29 8.81
CA LYS A 333 8.28 -10.99 9.20
C LYS A 333 8.57 -12.42 9.66
N ARG A 334 9.43 -13.14 8.94
CA ARG A 334 9.86 -14.50 9.34
C ARG A 334 10.65 -14.48 10.65
N PHE A 335 11.53 -13.49 10.83
CA PHE A 335 12.24 -13.26 12.08
C PHE A 335 11.28 -13.05 13.25
N PHE A 336 10.25 -12.23 13.08
CA PHE A 336 9.26 -11.96 14.13
C PHE A 336 8.48 -13.21 14.53
N GLN A 337 8.07 -14.01 13.52
CA GLN A 337 7.38 -15.28 13.75
C GLN A 337 8.27 -16.30 14.48
N SER A 338 9.58 -16.25 14.27
CA SER A 338 10.53 -17.14 14.92
C SER A 338 11.09 -16.61 16.23
N THR A 339 10.70 -15.40 16.66
CA THR A 339 11.20 -14.74 17.89
C THR A 339 10.06 -14.32 18.82
N PHE A 340 8.88 -14.94 18.71
CA PHE A 340 7.67 -14.63 19.50
C PHE A 340 7.07 -13.21 19.34
N PHE A 341 7.72 -12.28 18.66
CA PHE A 341 7.19 -10.93 18.44
C PHE A 341 5.91 -10.89 17.60
N ARG A 342 5.63 -11.94 16.84
CA ARG A 342 4.34 -12.16 16.16
C ARG A 342 3.93 -13.62 16.32
N TYR A 343 2.62 -13.86 16.34
CA TYR A 343 2.09 -15.22 16.28
C TYR A 343 2.70 -15.97 15.09
N GLY A 344 3.26 -17.13 15.38
CA GLY A 344 3.89 -18.03 14.43
C GLY A 344 3.83 -19.46 14.97
N ASP A 345 4.36 -20.42 14.20
CA ASP A 345 4.28 -21.85 14.53
C ASP A 345 5.22 -22.30 15.66
N VAL A 346 5.95 -21.36 16.27
CA VAL A 346 6.95 -21.66 17.30
C VAL A 346 6.25 -21.83 18.64
N SER A 347 6.14 -23.08 19.07
CA SER A 347 5.87 -23.42 20.47
C SER A 347 7.19 -23.53 21.22
N VAL A 348 7.22 -23.07 22.48
CA VAL A 348 8.37 -23.23 23.39
C VAL A 348 8.83 -24.69 23.44
N ASP A 349 7.89 -25.64 23.43
CA ASP A 349 8.18 -27.08 23.50
C ASP A 349 8.81 -27.65 22.22
N LYS A 350 8.77 -26.91 21.11
CA LYS A 350 9.33 -27.30 19.81
C LYS A 350 10.69 -26.67 19.54
N ILE A 351 11.21 -25.83 20.44
CA ILE A 351 12.52 -25.21 20.27
C ILE A 351 13.58 -26.22 20.70
N GLU A 352 14.47 -26.58 19.78
CA GLU A 352 15.61 -27.45 20.07
C GLU A 352 16.50 -26.80 21.16
N GLY A 353 17.05 -27.59 22.08
CA GLY A 353 17.91 -27.08 23.14
C GLY A 353 17.20 -26.37 24.31
N VAL A 354 15.86 -26.36 24.35
CA VAL A 354 15.14 -25.98 25.57
C VAL A 354 15.33 -27.05 26.64
N THR A 355 15.95 -26.66 27.75
CA THR A 355 16.12 -27.48 28.94
C THR A 355 15.06 -27.12 29.98
N PRO A 356 14.76 -27.98 30.96
CA PRO A 356 13.86 -27.65 32.06
C PRO A 356 14.23 -26.33 32.76
N GLU A 357 15.52 -26.03 32.87
CA GLU A 357 16.06 -24.86 33.56
C GLU A 357 15.80 -23.55 32.78
N ASN A 358 15.90 -23.57 31.44
CA ASN A 358 15.69 -22.37 30.62
C ASN A 358 14.26 -22.26 30.05
N ARG A 359 13.43 -23.28 30.24
CA ARG A 359 12.03 -23.31 29.76
C ARG A 359 11.22 -22.12 30.26
N LYS A 360 11.36 -21.77 31.55
CA LYS A 360 10.67 -20.62 32.15
C LYS A 360 11.05 -19.31 31.44
N PHE A 361 12.32 -19.15 31.08
CA PHE A 361 12.79 -17.97 30.35
C PHE A 361 12.12 -17.88 28.96
N TYR A 362 12.05 -18.96 28.20
CA TYR A 362 11.37 -18.95 26.90
C TYR A 362 9.87 -18.69 26.98
N TYR A 363 9.19 -19.20 28.01
CA TYR A 363 7.79 -18.83 28.28
C TYR A 363 7.67 -17.33 28.55
N ASN A 364 8.55 -16.76 29.38
CA ASN A 364 8.52 -15.31 29.63
C ASN A 364 8.76 -14.49 28.35
N LEU A 365 9.72 -14.91 27.51
CA LEU A 365 9.99 -14.29 26.21
C LEU A 365 8.78 -14.36 25.26
N GLN A 366 7.98 -15.42 25.34
CA GLN A 366 6.78 -15.55 24.51
C GLN A 366 5.76 -14.44 24.78
N PHE A 367 5.62 -14.03 26.05
CA PHE A 367 4.67 -12.99 26.47
C PHE A 367 5.26 -11.57 26.48
N LEU A 368 6.59 -11.45 26.47
CA LEU A 368 7.29 -10.16 26.55
C LEU A 368 6.83 -9.13 25.49
N PRO A 369 6.62 -9.48 24.20
CA PRO A 369 6.14 -8.51 23.21
C PRO A 369 4.75 -7.95 23.53
N ASP A 370 3.85 -8.78 24.06
CA ASP A 370 2.50 -8.35 24.42
C ASP A 370 2.50 -7.54 25.72
N LEU A 371 3.34 -7.90 26.69
CA LEU A 371 3.59 -7.08 27.89
C LEU A 371 4.00 -5.65 27.51
N ILE A 372 4.96 -5.48 26.59
CA ILE A 372 5.43 -4.15 26.15
C ILE A 372 4.34 -3.38 25.40
N ARG A 373 3.61 -4.05 24.48
CA ARG A 373 2.51 -3.42 23.73
C ARG A 373 1.40 -2.94 24.65
N SER A 374 0.98 -3.81 25.57
CA SER A 374 -0.03 -3.53 26.56
C SER A 374 0.43 -2.39 27.46
N LEU A 375 1.65 -2.42 27.98
CA LEU A 375 2.18 -1.33 28.80
C LEU A 375 2.11 0.03 28.07
N PHE A 376 2.57 0.12 26.81
CA PHE A 376 2.50 1.39 26.08
C PHE A 376 1.06 1.83 25.79
N LYS A 377 0.13 0.90 25.57
CA LYS A 377 -1.29 1.20 25.48
C LYS A 377 -1.79 1.79 26.81
N TYR A 378 -1.46 1.17 27.95
CA TYR A 378 -1.88 1.64 29.27
C TYR A 378 -1.25 2.95 29.70
N ILE A 379 0.01 3.19 29.35
CA ILE A 379 0.64 4.51 29.56
C ILE A 379 -0.14 5.60 28.81
N ARG A 380 -0.83 5.31 27.70
CA ARG A 380 -1.66 6.30 26.99
C ARG A 380 -3.05 6.47 27.59
N GLU A 381 -3.64 5.37 28.06
CA GLU A 381 -5.04 5.33 28.51
C GLU A 381 -5.21 5.66 30.00
N ASN A 382 -4.18 5.41 30.81
CA ASN A 382 -4.20 5.61 32.26
C ASN A 382 -3.37 6.85 32.65
N GLU A 383 -4.06 7.87 33.19
CA GLU A 383 -3.45 9.15 33.58
C GLU A 383 -2.31 8.99 34.60
N LYS A 384 -2.44 8.04 35.54
CA LYS A 384 -1.42 7.80 36.57
C LYS A 384 -0.15 7.23 35.97
N LEU A 385 -0.27 6.20 35.13
CA LEU A 385 0.87 5.60 34.43
C LEU A 385 1.53 6.59 33.46
N TYR A 386 0.71 7.36 32.74
CA TYR A 386 1.19 8.44 31.88
C TYR A 386 2.07 9.42 32.67
N LYS A 387 1.54 9.91 33.79
CA LYS A 387 2.22 10.87 34.66
C LYS A 387 3.53 10.28 35.22
N THR A 388 3.50 9.08 35.77
CA THR A 388 4.70 8.40 36.31
C THR A 388 5.77 8.23 35.23
N PHE A 389 5.39 7.76 34.04
CA PHE A 389 6.32 7.58 32.94
C PHE A 389 6.90 8.93 32.48
N ARG A 390 6.04 9.94 32.27
CA ARG A 390 6.42 11.28 31.82
C ARG A 390 7.36 11.97 32.80
N GLU A 391 7.06 11.95 34.09
CA GLU A 391 7.92 12.55 35.14
C GLU A 391 9.31 11.90 35.14
N GLY A 392 9.40 10.58 34.96
CA GLY A 392 10.67 9.86 34.83
C GLY A 392 11.48 10.33 33.62
N VAL A 393 10.82 10.46 32.46
CA VAL A 393 11.47 10.91 31.22
C VAL A 393 11.92 12.37 31.33
N GLU A 394 11.07 13.26 31.85
CA GLU A 394 11.39 14.68 32.05
C GLU A 394 12.56 14.87 33.03
N ALA A 395 12.60 14.10 34.13
CA ALA A 395 13.71 14.13 35.07
C ALA A 395 15.04 13.71 34.43
N ARG A 396 15.02 12.66 33.59
CA ARG A 396 16.19 12.21 32.84
C ARG A 396 16.66 13.23 31.81
N GLU A 397 15.77 13.81 31.02
CA GLU A 397 16.16 14.77 29.98
C GLU A 397 16.60 16.12 30.55
N SER A 398 16.02 16.54 31.67
CA SER A 398 16.51 17.68 32.45
C SER A 398 17.95 17.47 32.91
N SER A 399 18.31 16.23 33.29
CA SER A 399 19.69 15.90 33.67
C SER A 399 20.69 15.97 32.50
N LYS A 400 20.22 15.88 31.25
CA LYS A 400 21.04 15.89 30.03
C LYS A 400 21.23 17.29 29.41
N ASN A 401 20.67 18.36 30.01
CA ASN A 401 20.71 19.72 29.45
C ASN A 401 20.22 19.79 27.99
N ASN A 402 19.12 19.11 27.65
CA ASN A 402 18.55 19.15 26.31
C ASN A 402 17.34 20.11 26.23
N PRO A 403 17.55 21.41 25.91
CA PRO A 403 16.49 22.43 25.93
C PRO A 403 15.44 22.27 24.82
N LYS A 404 15.60 21.30 23.91
CA LYS A 404 14.69 21.05 22.78
C LYS A 404 13.89 19.76 22.93
N PHE A 405 13.93 19.10 24.09
CA PHE A 405 13.21 17.84 24.27
C PHE A 405 11.69 18.06 24.25
N LYS A 406 11.03 17.49 23.24
CA LYS A 406 9.58 17.35 23.18
C LYS A 406 9.26 15.88 23.41
N PHE A 407 8.66 15.58 24.56
CA PHE A 407 8.21 14.22 24.85
C PHE A 407 7.05 13.85 23.94
N GLU A 408 7.26 12.83 23.12
CA GLU A 408 6.20 12.17 22.36
C GLU A 408 6.22 10.68 22.72
N LEU A 409 5.09 10.16 23.17
CA LEU A 409 4.95 8.72 23.33
C LEU A 409 5.16 8.05 21.98
N PRO A 410 5.75 6.84 21.95
CA PRO A 410 5.85 6.05 20.72
C PRO A 410 4.52 6.00 20.00
N GLN A 411 4.53 5.86 18.68
CA GLN A 411 3.32 5.49 17.96
C GLN A 411 2.87 4.08 18.36
N PRO A 412 1.56 3.75 18.32
CA PRO A 412 1.10 2.38 18.54
C PRO A 412 1.79 1.41 17.57
N ASP A 413 2.22 0.23 18.04
CA ASP A 413 2.75 -0.82 17.17
C ASP A 413 1.69 -1.25 16.16
N ARG A 414 1.89 -0.89 14.89
CA ARG A 414 1.04 -1.31 13.79
C ARG A 414 1.54 -2.66 13.32
N LYS A 415 0.79 -3.73 13.62
CA LYS A 415 1.23 -5.11 13.34
C LYS A 415 1.68 -5.39 11.89
N SER A 416 1.20 -4.59 10.93
CA SER A 416 1.54 -4.64 9.51
C SER A 416 2.87 -3.96 9.14
N LEU A 417 3.45 -3.13 10.00
CA LEU A 417 4.66 -2.35 9.73
C LEU A 417 5.73 -2.72 10.74
N TRP A 418 6.73 -3.50 10.33
CA TRP A 418 7.78 -3.95 11.24
C TRP A 418 8.62 -2.81 11.83
N LEU A 419 8.67 -1.66 11.15
CA LEU A 419 9.34 -0.44 11.63
C LEU A 419 8.70 0.11 12.91
N THR A 420 7.37 0.01 13.09
CA THR A 420 6.73 0.47 14.33
C THR A 420 7.03 -0.45 15.51
N THR A 421 7.22 -1.76 15.25
CA THR A 421 7.64 -2.72 16.28
C THR A 421 9.07 -2.43 16.71
N ASP A 422 9.92 -2.13 15.74
CA ASP A 422 11.30 -1.74 15.97
C ASP A 422 11.43 -0.45 16.78
N GLU A 423 10.63 0.57 16.45
CA GLU A 423 10.53 1.81 17.22
C GLU A 423 10.03 1.56 18.64
N MET A 424 8.98 0.75 18.81
CA MET A 424 8.47 0.37 20.13
C MET A 424 9.56 -0.27 21.00
N VAL A 425 10.33 -1.21 20.45
CA VAL A 425 11.44 -1.86 21.18
C VAL A 425 12.58 -0.88 21.42
N LYS A 426 12.93 -0.03 20.45
CA LYS A 426 13.94 1.04 20.61
C LYS A 426 13.57 1.94 21.78
N THR A 427 12.33 2.42 21.82
CA THR A 427 11.86 3.28 22.89
C THR A 427 11.79 2.55 24.23
N ALA A 428 11.42 1.27 24.23
CA ALA A 428 11.41 0.48 25.46
C ALA A 428 12.82 0.32 26.06
N LEU A 429 13.81 0.05 25.22
CA LEU A 429 15.22 -0.02 25.62
C LEU A 429 15.74 1.34 26.07
N GLU A 430 15.36 2.41 25.37
CA GLU A 430 15.79 3.77 25.69
C GLU A 430 15.29 4.22 27.05
N TYR A 431 14.02 3.94 27.40
CA TYR A 431 13.38 4.32 28.66
C TYR A 431 13.20 3.14 29.63
N ARG A 432 14.19 2.23 29.70
CA ARG A 432 14.14 1.02 30.55
C ARG A 432 13.80 1.34 32.01
N THR A 433 14.42 2.36 32.59
CA THR A 433 14.21 2.74 34.00
C THR A 433 12.78 3.23 34.24
N GLU A 434 12.30 4.09 33.35
CA GLU A 434 10.97 4.69 33.41
C GLU A 434 9.88 3.64 33.14
N ILE A 435 10.13 2.69 32.24
CA ILE A 435 9.26 1.53 32.03
C ILE A 435 9.17 0.66 33.28
N ASN A 436 10.29 0.35 33.92
CA ASN A 436 10.28 -0.43 35.16
C ASN A 436 9.52 0.30 36.28
N ALA A 437 9.62 1.63 36.35
CA ALA A 437 8.83 2.43 37.29
C ALA A 437 7.32 2.37 36.95
N ALA A 438 6.95 2.49 35.68
CA ALA A 438 5.56 2.38 35.23
C ALA A 438 4.98 0.99 35.49
N LEU A 439 5.75 -0.09 35.29
CA LEU A 439 5.33 -1.46 35.60
C LEU A 439 5.07 -1.65 37.09
N LYS A 440 5.95 -1.13 37.95
CA LYS A 440 5.74 -1.16 39.41
C LYS A 440 4.50 -0.39 39.84
N GLU A 441 4.18 0.70 39.15
CA GLU A 441 2.96 1.45 39.40
C GLU A 441 1.71 0.70 38.89
N ALA A 442 1.82 0.04 37.73
CA ALA A 442 0.75 -0.78 37.18
C ALA A 442 0.41 -1.98 38.07
N GLN A 443 1.39 -2.59 38.75
CA GLN A 443 1.16 -3.67 39.72
C GLN A 443 0.34 -3.23 40.95
N LYS A 444 0.17 -1.93 41.19
CA LYS A 444 -0.67 -1.40 42.28
C LYS A 444 -2.12 -1.18 41.86
N ILE A 445 -2.44 -1.32 40.58
CA ILE A 445 -3.80 -1.17 40.05
C ILE A 445 -4.60 -2.41 40.50
N PRO A 446 -5.86 -2.25 40.97
CA PRO A 446 -6.71 -3.37 41.37
C PRO A 446 -6.83 -4.42 40.26
N LEU A 447 -6.85 -5.71 40.63
CA LEU A 447 -6.91 -6.83 39.69
C LEU A 447 -8.13 -6.77 38.76
N LEU A 448 -9.28 -6.31 39.27
CA LEU A 448 -10.51 -6.13 38.49
C LEU A 448 -10.30 -5.17 37.30
N ASP A 449 -9.64 -4.04 37.55
CA ASP A 449 -9.35 -3.05 36.51
C ASP A 449 -8.33 -3.60 35.49
N LEU A 450 -7.39 -4.43 35.95
CA LEU A 450 -6.39 -5.10 35.10
C LEU A 450 -6.99 -6.22 34.25
N GLU A 451 -7.96 -6.98 34.77
CA GLU A 451 -8.68 -8.05 34.06
C GLU A 451 -9.59 -7.48 32.96
N GLU A 452 -10.35 -6.41 33.25
CA GLU A 452 -11.12 -5.68 32.23
C GLU A 452 -10.21 -5.14 31.11
N MET A 453 -8.96 -4.89 31.44
CA MET A 453 -7.93 -4.39 30.54
C MET A 453 -7.11 -5.50 29.85
N GLU A 454 -7.29 -6.79 30.15
CA GLU A 454 -6.43 -7.86 29.60
C GLU A 454 -4.92 -7.56 29.80
N PHE A 455 -4.52 -7.02 30.96
CA PHE A 455 -3.14 -6.63 31.26
C PHE A 455 -2.60 -7.30 32.52
N GLU A 456 -1.52 -8.05 32.36
CA GLU A 456 -0.82 -8.71 33.47
C GLU A 456 0.55 -8.05 33.68
N PRO A 457 0.65 -6.98 34.50
CA PRO A 457 1.91 -6.31 34.73
C PRO A 457 2.86 -7.20 35.53
N ARG A 458 4.08 -7.37 35.02
CA ARG A 458 5.19 -8.05 35.72
C ARG A 458 6.50 -7.32 35.47
N ASP A 459 7.48 -7.58 36.31
CA ASP A 459 8.83 -7.08 36.08
C ASP A 459 9.45 -7.77 34.85
N ILE A 460 10.21 -6.98 34.07
CA ILE A 460 11.03 -7.47 32.96
C ILE A 460 12.44 -7.72 33.50
N THR A 461 12.94 -8.95 33.38
CA THR A 461 14.25 -9.34 33.92
C THR A 461 15.40 -8.80 33.09
N ASP A 462 16.62 -8.82 33.64
CA ASP A 462 17.79 -8.32 32.92
C ASP A 462 18.08 -9.16 31.66
N GLU A 463 17.88 -10.47 31.71
CA GLU A 463 18.02 -11.37 30.56
C GLU A 463 16.99 -11.06 29.46
N GLU A 464 15.78 -10.64 29.84
CA GLU A 464 14.76 -10.20 28.89
C GLU A 464 15.12 -8.87 28.23
N TRP A 465 15.69 -7.93 28.99
CA TRP A 465 16.21 -6.67 28.44
C TRP A 465 17.39 -6.91 27.49
N GLU A 466 18.30 -7.81 27.83
CA GLU A 466 19.40 -8.22 26.97
C GLU A 466 18.90 -8.88 25.69
N TYR A 467 17.87 -9.71 25.79
CA TYR A 467 17.19 -10.29 24.62
C TYR A 467 16.60 -9.20 23.71
N LEU A 468 15.88 -8.22 24.25
CA LEU A 468 15.33 -7.10 23.48
C LEU A 468 16.43 -6.31 22.77
N ALA A 469 17.56 -6.09 23.44
CA ALA A 469 18.73 -5.42 22.86
C ALA A 469 19.30 -6.21 21.68
N ALA A 470 19.58 -7.51 21.86
CA ALA A 470 20.08 -8.39 20.79
C ALA A 470 19.09 -8.52 19.61
N TRP A 471 17.80 -8.56 19.91
CA TRP A 471 16.73 -8.55 18.91
C TRP A 471 16.72 -7.24 18.10
N ARG A 472 16.88 -6.09 18.77
CA ARG A 472 16.94 -4.78 18.10
C ARG A 472 18.20 -4.62 17.24
N GLU A 473 19.36 -5.08 17.73
CA GLU A 473 20.60 -5.12 16.94
C GLU A 473 20.41 -5.94 15.65
N THR A 474 19.66 -7.04 15.73
CA THR A 474 19.31 -7.84 14.55
C THR A 474 18.53 -7.02 13.51
N LEU A 475 17.52 -6.28 13.96
CA LEU A 475 16.72 -5.42 13.06
C LEU A 475 17.51 -4.27 12.45
N ASP A 476 18.47 -3.74 13.19
CA ASP A 476 19.32 -2.66 12.72
C ASP A 476 20.13 -3.05 11.46
N ILE A 477 20.53 -4.31 11.32
CA ILE A 477 21.19 -4.80 10.11
C ILE A 477 20.27 -4.67 8.88
N PHE A 478 19.00 -5.03 9.02
CA PHE A 478 18.01 -4.89 7.95
C PHE A 478 17.71 -3.43 7.63
N LYS A 479 17.57 -2.57 8.65
CA LYS A 479 17.40 -1.11 8.49
C LYS A 479 18.57 -0.49 7.74
N LYS A 480 19.80 -0.81 8.13
CA LYS A 480 21.03 -0.33 7.47
C LYS A 480 21.11 -0.78 6.00
N CYS A 481 20.76 -2.02 5.71
CA CYS A 481 20.70 -2.53 4.34
C CYS A 481 19.67 -1.75 3.49
N LEU A 482 18.45 -1.58 4.01
CA LEU A 482 17.40 -0.83 3.33
C LEU A 482 17.79 0.64 3.12
N GLY A 483 18.35 1.28 4.15
CA GLY A 483 18.84 2.65 4.08
C GLY A 483 19.97 2.82 3.06
N ALA A 484 20.87 1.84 2.92
CA ALA A 484 21.93 1.88 1.91
C ALA A 484 21.37 1.85 0.48
N VAL A 485 20.34 1.05 0.22
CA VAL A 485 19.70 0.99 -1.10
C VAL A 485 18.84 2.23 -1.39
N LYS A 486 18.16 2.77 -0.37
CA LYS A 486 17.30 3.95 -0.51
C LYS A 486 18.08 5.26 -0.65
N ARG A 487 19.18 5.44 0.10
CA ARG A 487 20.00 6.67 0.09
C ARG A 487 20.98 6.77 -1.08
N ALA A 488 21.17 5.70 -1.84
CA ALA A 488 22.06 5.74 -2.98
C ALA A 488 21.61 6.82 -3.98
N SER A 489 22.45 7.85 -4.18
CA SER A 489 22.28 8.80 -5.27
C SER A 489 22.11 8.00 -6.56
N PHE A 490 21.07 8.30 -7.34
CA PHE A 490 20.77 7.58 -8.56
C PHE A 490 22.05 7.42 -9.43
N PRO A 491 22.34 6.20 -9.95
CA PRO A 491 21.53 4.99 -9.95
C PRO A 491 21.67 4.13 -8.67
N SER A 492 20.57 3.55 -8.21
CA SER A 492 20.53 2.77 -6.95
C SER A 492 20.64 1.26 -7.13
N ILE A 493 20.39 0.73 -8.33
CA ILE A 493 20.42 -0.73 -8.58
C ILE A 493 21.80 -1.35 -8.39
N SER A 494 22.87 -0.62 -8.72
CA SER A 494 24.26 -1.05 -8.58
C SER A 494 24.66 -1.36 -7.13
N PHE A 495 23.88 -0.85 -6.15
CA PHE A 495 24.12 -1.11 -4.73
C PHE A 495 23.45 -2.39 -4.22
N THR A 496 22.63 -3.07 -5.02
CA THR A 496 21.89 -4.27 -4.57
C THR A 496 22.84 -5.37 -4.13
N ILE A 497 23.78 -5.79 -4.98
CA ILE A 497 24.75 -6.84 -4.64
C ILE A 497 25.61 -6.43 -3.42
N PRO A 498 26.26 -5.25 -3.40
CA PRO A 498 27.01 -4.81 -2.21
C PRO A 498 26.16 -4.73 -0.93
N ALA A 499 24.88 -4.35 -1.02
CA ALA A 499 24.00 -4.28 0.14
C ALA A 499 23.67 -5.68 0.69
N VAL A 500 23.36 -6.64 -0.18
CA VAL A 500 23.07 -8.03 0.22
C VAL A 500 24.32 -8.71 0.80
N CYS A 501 25.50 -8.55 0.19
CA CYS A 501 26.75 -9.08 0.75
C CYS A 501 27.03 -8.50 2.15
N ARG A 502 26.85 -7.18 2.33
CA ARG A 502 27.01 -6.54 3.66
C ARG A 502 25.97 -7.00 4.67
N LEU A 503 24.73 -7.25 4.25
CA LEU A 503 23.68 -7.82 5.10
C LEU A 503 24.12 -9.20 5.62
N LEU A 504 24.61 -10.09 4.75
CA LEU A 504 25.12 -11.40 5.17
C LEU A 504 26.34 -11.28 6.09
N ALA A 505 27.32 -10.45 5.74
CA ALA A 505 28.53 -10.26 6.56
C ALA A 505 28.21 -9.67 7.95
N ASN A 506 27.31 -8.68 8.03
CA ASN A 506 26.88 -8.11 9.31
C ASN A 506 26.11 -9.14 10.14
N ARG A 507 25.29 -9.96 9.48
CA ARG A 507 24.60 -11.07 10.14
C ARG A 507 25.61 -12.07 10.73
N ASP A 508 26.63 -12.47 9.98
CA ASP A 508 27.62 -13.44 10.47
C ASP A 508 28.43 -12.86 11.64
N LYS A 509 28.76 -11.57 11.60
CA LYS A 509 29.34 -10.85 12.75
C LYS A 509 28.41 -10.84 13.97
N LEU A 510 27.10 -10.68 13.76
CA LEU A 510 26.11 -10.66 14.82
C LEU A 510 25.95 -12.04 15.48
N VAL A 511 25.87 -13.11 14.68
CA VAL A 511 25.77 -14.50 15.19
C VAL A 511 27.00 -14.88 16.01
N ALA A 512 28.17 -14.30 15.72
CA ALA A 512 29.39 -14.53 16.49
C ALA A 512 29.44 -13.81 17.86
N ARG A 513 28.54 -12.86 18.14
CA ARG A 513 28.50 -12.15 19.44
C ARG A 513 27.88 -13.02 20.52
N ASP A 514 28.42 -12.95 21.73
CA ASP A 514 27.96 -13.79 22.86
C ASP A 514 26.48 -13.57 23.21
N SER A 515 25.98 -12.32 23.12
CA SER A 515 24.57 -11.99 23.39
C SER A 515 23.57 -12.66 22.43
N VAL A 516 24.00 -12.97 21.20
CA VAL A 516 23.17 -13.64 20.20
C VAL A 516 23.47 -15.14 20.20
N LYS A 517 24.74 -15.51 20.28
CA LYS A 517 25.22 -16.89 20.27
C LYS A 517 24.65 -17.72 21.43
N SER A 518 24.46 -17.11 22.60
CA SER A 518 23.84 -17.76 23.76
C SER A 518 22.32 -17.94 23.60
N ASN A 519 21.68 -17.19 22.69
CA ASN A 519 20.25 -17.25 22.45
C ASN A 519 19.90 -18.12 21.24
N HIS A 520 19.54 -19.38 21.50
CA HIS A 520 19.25 -20.36 20.46
C HIS A 520 18.15 -19.92 19.49
N LEU A 521 17.15 -19.18 19.98
CA LEU A 521 16.04 -18.67 19.17
C LEU A 521 16.53 -17.67 18.11
N LEU A 522 17.39 -16.72 18.49
CA LEU A 522 17.96 -15.75 17.57
C LEU A 522 18.86 -16.42 16.54
N VAL A 523 19.72 -17.36 16.95
CA VAL A 523 20.62 -18.10 16.05
C VAL A 523 19.84 -18.88 14.99
N LEU A 524 18.87 -19.72 15.40
CA LEU A 524 18.05 -20.49 14.47
C LEU A 524 17.29 -19.57 13.49
N SER A 525 16.75 -18.46 14.00
CA SER A 525 16.06 -17.47 13.19
C SER A 525 16.97 -16.87 12.12
N LEU A 526 18.20 -16.48 12.49
CA LEU A 526 19.18 -15.92 11.58
C LEU A 526 19.69 -16.95 10.55
N GLU A 527 19.79 -18.24 10.90
CA GLU A 527 20.09 -19.33 9.96
C GLU A 527 18.97 -19.51 8.92
N LYS A 528 17.72 -19.51 9.36
CA LYS A 528 16.57 -19.56 8.46
C LYS A 528 16.51 -18.35 7.53
N ILE A 529 16.84 -17.16 8.03
CA ILE A 529 16.88 -15.95 7.23
C ILE A 529 18.00 -16.00 6.20
N LYS A 530 19.21 -16.47 6.54
CA LYS A 530 20.32 -16.64 5.59
C LYS A 530 19.91 -17.50 4.40
N LYS A 531 19.28 -18.65 4.65
CA LYS A 531 18.73 -19.52 3.59
C LYS A 531 17.72 -18.78 2.69
N ASN A 532 16.84 -17.98 3.29
CA ASN A 532 15.87 -17.19 2.53
C ASN A 532 16.50 -16.03 1.75
N ILE A 533 17.57 -15.42 2.26
CA ILE A 533 18.31 -14.38 1.53
C ILE A 533 18.92 -14.99 0.27
N LEU A 534 19.66 -16.09 0.42
CA LEU A 534 20.33 -16.77 -0.69
C LEU A 534 19.34 -17.36 -1.70
N LYS A 535 18.13 -17.74 -1.28
CA LYS A 535 17.06 -18.15 -2.20
C LYS A 535 16.65 -17.05 -3.18
N PHE A 536 16.60 -15.79 -2.74
CA PHE A 536 16.20 -14.66 -3.60
C PHE A 536 17.39 -13.98 -4.27
N TYR A 537 18.56 -14.05 -3.64
CA TYR A 537 19.81 -13.47 -4.11
C TYR A 537 20.90 -14.54 -3.94
N PRO A 538 21.03 -15.48 -4.88
CA PRO A 538 22.06 -16.53 -4.86
C PRO A 538 23.44 -15.93 -5.15
N ILE A 539 23.88 -15.06 -4.24
CA ILE A 539 25.21 -14.46 -4.30
C ILE A 539 26.24 -15.49 -3.86
N HIS A 540 27.38 -15.49 -4.54
CA HIS A 540 28.46 -16.49 -4.42
C HIS A 540 28.18 -17.88 -5.02
N ASP A 541 26.98 -18.13 -5.57
CA ASP A 541 26.74 -19.32 -6.39
C ASP A 541 27.56 -19.22 -7.69
N GLU A 542 28.06 -20.36 -8.20
CA GLU A 542 28.81 -20.38 -9.46
C GLU A 542 27.94 -19.97 -10.66
N ASP A 543 26.65 -20.34 -10.60
CA ASP A 543 25.65 -19.90 -11.56
C ASP A 543 25.17 -18.48 -11.24
N ILE A 544 25.64 -17.53 -12.03
CA ILE A 544 25.22 -16.13 -11.95
C ILE A 544 23.86 -15.87 -12.62
N GLY A 545 23.34 -16.83 -13.39
CA GLY A 545 22.16 -16.75 -14.23
C GLY A 545 20.96 -16.06 -13.57
N PRO A 546 20.54 -16.47 -12.36
CA PRO A 546 19.34 -15.94 -11.71
C PRO A 546 19.35 -14.44 -11.43
N ILE A 547 20.53 -13.81 -11.29
CA ILE A 547 20.66 -12.39 -10.93
C ILE A 547 21.74 -11.65 -11.74
N LYS A 548 22.11 -12.16 -12.93
CA LYS A 548 23.22 -11.62 -13.74
C LYS A 548 23.06 -10.16 -14.15
N ASN A 549 21.84 -9.68 -14.34
CA ASN A 549 21.56 -8.27 -14.59
C ASN A 549 21.95 -7.35 -13.42
N LEU A 550 21.88 -7.85 -12.17
CA LEU A 550 22.35 -7.11 -11.00
C LEU A 550 23.88 -7.03 -10.97
N TYR A 551 24.58 -8.10 -11.37
CA TYR A 551 26.03 -8.09 -11.50
C TYR A 551 26.46 -7.10 -12.58
N LEU A 552 25.84 -7.13 -13.76
CA LEU A 552 26.12 -6.19 -14.84
C LEU A 552 25.88 -4.74 -14.39
N ALA A 553 24.72 -4.43 -13.80
CA ALA A 553 24.45 -3.08 -13.31
C ALA A 553 25.46 -2.60 -12.25
N THR A 554 26.00 -3.52 -11.45
CA THR A 554 27.08 -3.23 -10.49
C THR A 554 28.41 -2.94 -11.19
N VAL A 555 28.76 -3.68 -12.26
CA VAL A 555 29.96 -3.42 -13.08
C VAL A 555 29.87 -2.08 -13.81
N LEU A 556 28.68 -1.71 -14.29
CA LEU A 556 28.41 -0.43 -14.96
C LEU A 556 28.40 0.76 -14.00
N ASP A 557 28.56 0.55 -12.70
CA ASP A 557 28.86 1.66 -11.80
C ASP A 557 30.38 1.93 -11.82
N PRO A 558 30.84 3.10 -12.31
CA PRO A 558 32.25 3.41 -12.42
C PRO A 558 32.96 3.47 -11.06
N ARG A 559 32.21 3.52 -9.94
CA ARG A 559 32.73 3.48 -8.57
C ARG A 559 32.96 2.05 -8.07
N SER A 560 32.38 1.06 -8.74
CA SER A 560 32.39 -0.35 -8.34
C SER A 560 33.20 -1.21 -9.30
N LYS A 561 32.83 -1.23 -10.60
CA LYS A 561 33.45 -2.06 -11.64
C LYS A 561 33.58 -3.53 -11.21
N LEU A 562 34.48 -4.31 -11.82
CA LEU A 562 34.68 -5.73 -11.45
C LEU A 562 35.38 -5.88 -10.09
N GLN A 563 36.24 -4.94 -9.72
CA GLN A 563 37.08 -5.03 -8.52
C GLN A 563 36.23 -5.07 -7.22
N ILE A 564 34.99 -4.55 -7.23
CA ILE A 564 34.11 -4.66 -6.06
C ILE A 564 33.80 -6.11 -5.68
N PHE A 565 33.78 -7.05 -6.63
CA PHE A 565 33.46 -8.44 -6.33
C PHE A 565 34.61 -9.12 -5.60
N THR A 566 35.85 -8.78 -5.94
CA THR A 566 37.03 -9.17 -5.16
C THR A 566 36.95 -8.62 -3.74
N ASP A 567 36.62 -7.33 -3.58
CA ASP A 567 36.46 -6.69 -2.26
C ASP A 567 35.33 -7.34 -1.42
N LEU A 568 34.32 -7.90 -2.08
CA LEU A 568 33.18 -8.59 -1.46
C LEU A 568 33.43 -10.09 -1.26
N GLY A 569 34.61 -10.61 -1.62
CA GLY A 569 34.99 -12.00 -1.41
C GLY A 569 34.38 -13.01 -2.38
N PHE A 570 34.09 -12.59 -3.62
CA PHE A 570 33.67 -13.52 -4.68
C PHE A 570 34.86 -14.35 -5.19
N SER A 571 34.60 -15.57 -5.63
CA SER A 571 35.63 -16.41 -6.25
C SER A 571 36.00 -15.89 -7.65
N GLU A 572 37.23 -16.16 -8.07
CA GLU A 572 37.71 -15.83 -9.42
C GLU A 572 36.84 -16.47 -10.53
N SER A 573 36.29 -17.67 -10.29
CA SER A 573 35.38 -18.33 -11.22
C SER A 573 34.11 -17.51 -11.45
N VAL A 574 33.48 -17.01 -10.38
CA VAL A 574 32.29 -16.18 -10.48
C VAL A 574 32.60 -14.83 -11.12
N ILE A 575 33.72 -14.20 -10.76
CA ILE A 575 34.15 -12.93 -11.36
C ILE A 575 34.38 -13.10 -12.87
N SER A 576 34.99 -14.21 -13.30
CA SER A 576 35.16 -14.56 -14.71
C SER A 576 33.81 -14.74 -15.43
N ASN A 577 32.85 -15.43 -14.80
CA ASN A 577 31.49 -15.57 -15.35
C ASN A 577 30.78 -14.21 -15.50
N ILE A 578 30.93 -13.31 -14.50
CA ILE A 578 30.39 -11.95 -14.58
C ILE A 578 31.03 -11.19 -15.74
N ARG A 579 32.36 -11.25 -15.86
CA ARG A 579 33.10 -10.60 -16.95
C ARG A 579 32.62 -11.08 -18.31
N LYS A 580 32.52 -12.40 -18.50
CA LYS A 580 32.02 -13.02 -19.74
C LYS A 580 30.62 -12.50 -20.10
N TYR A 581 29.71 -12.41 -19.13
CA TYR A 581 28.38 -11.87 -19.37
C TYR A 581 28.40 -10.38 -19.78
N VAL A 582 29.27 -9.58 -19.15
CA VAL A 582 29.46 -8.18 -19.54
C VAL A 582 29.95 -8.06 -20.98
N ASP A 583 30.92 -8.89 -21.40
CA ASP A 583 31.43 -8.93 -22.77
C ASP A 583 30.32 -9.33 -23.77
N GLU A 584 29.52 -10.35 -23.44
CA GLU A 584 28.38 -10.81 -24.26
C GLU A 584 27.32 -9.71 -24.45
N VAL A 585 26.95 -9.00 -23.39
CA VAL A 585 25.97 -7.91 -23.45
C VAL A 585 26.53 -6.74 -24.24
N TYR A 586 27.78 -6.36 -24.01
CA TYR A 586 28.44 -5.29 -24.75
C TYR A 586 28.50 -5.60 -26.25
N ALA A 587 28.87 -6.83 -26.64
CA ALA A 587 28.90 -7.26 -28.03
C ALA A 587 27.52 -7.10 -28.72
N ARG A 588 26.43 -7.45 -28.04
CA ARG A 588 25.06 -7.25 -28.55
C ARG A 588 24.75 -5.76 -28.77
N TYR A 589 25.08 -4.90 -27.81
CA TYR A 589 24.88 -3.46 -27.94
C TYR A 589 25.74 -2.85 -29.05
N LYS A 590 26.98 -3.34 -29.22
CA LYS A 590 27.89 -2.89 -30.27
C LYS A 590 27.34 -3.23 -31.66
N LEU A 591 26.90 -4.47 -31.88
CA LEU A 591 26.28 -4.90 -33.13
C LEU A 591 25.04 -4.06 -33.47
N ASN A 592 24.16 -3.84 -32.49
CA ASN A 592 22.96 -3.01 -32.67
C ASN A 592 23.30 -1.54 -32.97
N TYR A 593 24.36 -1.02 -32.34
CA TYR A 593 24.84 0.34 -32.60
C TYR A 593 25.36 0.46 -34.04
N GLU A 594 26.22 -0.45 -34.47
CA GLU A 594 26.80 -0.48 -35.81
C GLU A 594 25.73 -0.65 -36.90
N ALA A 595 24.73 -1.50 -36.67
CA ALA A 595 23.59 -1.68 -37.58
C ALA A 595 22.69 -0.42 -37.69
N SER A 596 22.75 0.47 -36.70
CA SER A 596 21.96 1.72 -36.69
C SER A 596 22.67 2.90 -37.35
N LEU A 597 23.96 2.77 -37.68
CA LEU A 597 24.70 3.80 -38.42
C LEU A 597 24.33 3.70 -39.89
N ASP A 598 23.80 4.79 -40.44
CA ASP A 598 23.41 4.88 -41.85
C ASP A 598 24.67 4.81 -42.75
N PRO A 599 24.83 3.80 -43.62
CA PRO A 599 26.01 3.68 -44.48
C PRO A 599 26.13 4.83 -45.50
N SER A 600 25.09 5.65 -45.68
CA SER A 600 25.02 6.72 -46.66
C SER A 600 25.53 8.09 -46.18
N SER A 601 25.85 8.28 -44.91
CA SER A 601 26.22 9.59 -44.34
C SER A 601 27.74 9.86 -44.28
N SER A 602 28.54 9.19 -45.10
CA SER A 602 29.99 9.46 -45.18
C SER A 602 30.23 10.77 -45.94
N SER A 603 30.27 11.89 -45.23
CA SER A 603 30.94 13.10 -45.73
C SER A 603 32.43 12.79 -45.91
N GLU A 604 32.93 12.87 -47.14
CA GLU A 604 34.28 12.49 -47.58
C GLU A 604 35.45 13.24 -46.88
N GLN A 605 35.19 14.10 -45.89
CA GLN A 605 36.22 14.90 -45.22
C GLN A 605 36.69 14.36 -43.86
N ASP A 606 35.98 13.39 -43.24
CA ASP A 606 36.34 12.84 -41.91
C ASP A 606 37.00 11.44 -41.94
N ASP A 607 37.15 10.84 -43.13
CA ASP A 607 37.53 9.42 -43.27
C ASP A 607 39.01 9.12 -42.92
N ILE A 608 39.85 10.14 -42.69
CA ILE A 608 41.26 9.99 -42.31
C ILE A 608 41.45 9.85 -40.78
N PHE A 609 40.61 10.48 -39.95
CA PHE A 609 40.72 10.41 -38.49
C PHE A 609 39.82 9.34 -37.84
N VAL A 610 38.71 8.95 -38.49
CA VAL A 610 37.75 7.97 -37.94
C VAL A 610 38.25 6.52 -38.01
N ARG A 611 39.24 6.23 -38.85
CA ARG A 611 39.76 4.86 -39.03
C ARG A 611 40.82 4.44 -38.01
N TYR A 612 41.42 5.38 -37.26
CA TYR A 612 42.58 5.08 -36.41
C TYR A 612 42.25 4.52 -35.02
N ASP A 613 40.98 4.51 -34.58
CA ASP A 613 40.63 4.10 -33.20
C ASP A 613 39.77 2.82 -33.09
N ARG A 614 39.54 2.10 -34.19
CA ARG A 614 38.75 0.85 -34.19
C ARG A 614 39.43 -0.35 -33.48
N ALA A 615 40.65 -0.18 -32.98
CA ALA A 615 41.43 -1.24 -32.33
C ALA A 615 41.38 -1.20 -30.78
N HIS A 616 40.89 -0.12 -30.16
CA HIS A 616 40.74 -0.07 -28.71
C HIS A 616 39.40 -0.68 -28.31
N ASN A 617 39.43 -1.79 -27.58
CA ASN A 617 38.23 -2.33 -26.96
C ASN A 617 37.81 -1.39 -25.81
N ALA A 618 36.89 -0.46 -26.08
CA ALA A 618 36.38 0.51 -25.11
C ALA A 618 35.91 -0.14 -23.79
N LEU A 619 35.38 -1.36 -23.85
CA LEU A 619 35.02 -2.12 -22.67
C LEU A 619 36.26 -2.52 -21.84
N ASP A 620 37.33 -3.00 -22.48
CA ASP A 620 38.58 -3.30 -21.77
C ASP A 620 39.19 -2.05 -21.14
N ALA A 621 39.16 -0.91 -21.85
CA ALA A 621 39.61 0.36 -21.31
C ALA A 621 38.78 0.77 -20.08
N TYR A 622 37.45 0.67 -20.15
CA TYR A 622 36.55 0.95 -19.03
C TYR A 622 36.84 0.03 -17.82
N LEU A 623 36.98 -1.27 -18.04
CA LEU A 623 37.20 -2.24 -16.97
C LEU A 623 38.60 -2.16 -16.34
N SER A 624 39.59 -1.71 -17.11
CA SER A 624 40.97 -1.53 -16.66
C SER A 624 41.20 -0.19 -15.96
N GLU A 625 40.40 0.84 -16.27
CA GLU A 625 40.49 2.14 -15.61
C GLU A 625 40.18 2.03 -14.10
N ALA A 626 40.94 2.73 -13.27
CA ALA A 626 40.71 2.82 -11.83
C ALA A 626 39.26 3.23 -11.49
N ARG A 627 38.74 2.71 -10.38
CA ARG A 627 37.40 3.05 -9.87
C ARG A 627 37.31 4.54 -9.55
N LYS A 628 36.19 5.16 -9.89
CA LYS A 628 35.90 6.55 -9.52
C LYS A 628 35.63 6.65 -8.01
N PRO A 629 35.97 7.80 -7.38
CA PRO A 629 35.62 8.07 -5.98
C PRO A 629 34.12 7.94 -5.72
N ARG A 630 33.74 7.56 -4.49
CA ARG A 630 32.33 7.39 -4.09
C ARG A 630 31.47 8.65 -4.27
N THR A 631 32.09 9.82 -4.17
CA THR A 631 31.47 11.14 -4.35
C THR A 631 31.19 11.50 -5.81
N SER A 632 31.68 10.71 -6.77
CA SER A 632 31.52 10.98 -8.19
C SER A 632 30.09 10.70 -8.66
N SER A 633 29.58 11.55 -9.54
CA SER A 633 28.29 11.33 -10.19
C SER A 633 28.42 10.29 -11.32
N VAL A 634 27.68 9.19 -11.21
CA VAL A 634 27.61 8.15 -12.25
C VAL A 634 26.95 8.70 -13.52
N ALA A 635 25.87 9.47 -13.38
CA ALA A 635 25.23 10.16 -14.49
C ALA A 635 26.21 11.12 -15.19
N GLY A 636 26.96 11.90 -14.41
CA GLY A 636 27.99 12.80 -14.91
C GLY A 636 29.08 12.08 -15.69
N PHE A 637 29.56 10.93 -15.19
CA PHE A 637 30.57 10.11 -15.86
C PHE A 637 30.12 9.69 -17.26
N TYR A 638 28.93 9.07 -17.38
CA TYR A 638 28.43 8.60 -18.66
C TYR A 638 28.04 9.73 -19.61
N ARG A 639 27.50 10.84 -19.10
CA ARG A 639 27.17 12.01 -19.92
C ARG A 639 28.41 12.60 -20.62
N LEU A 640 29.55 12.66 -19.92
CA LEU A 640 30.80 13.13 -20.50
C LEU A 640 31.39 12.14 -21.52
N GLY A 641 31.23 10.83 -21.28
CA GLY A 641 31.70 9.76 -22.17
C GLY A 641 30.75 9.39 -23.31
N ARG A 642 29.62 10.08 -23.48
CA ARG A 642 28.58 9.71 -24.46
C ARG A 642 29.10 9.70 -25.90
N SER A 643 29.96 10.66 -26.25
CA SER A 643 30.54 10.77 -27.60
C SER A 643 31.74 9.84 -27.81
N SER A 644 32.52 9.56 -26.76
CA SER A 644 33.68 8.67 -26.85
C SER A 644 33.27 7.21 -26.92
N ASP A 645 32.31 6.81 -26.07
CA ASP A 645 31.92 5.41 -25.89
C ASP A 645 30.38 5.24 -25.95
N PRO A 646 29.76 5.49 -27.11
CA PRO A 646 28.30 5.51 -27.23
C PRO A 646 27.65 4.15 -26.91
N VAL A 647 28.36 3.04 -27.12
CA VAL A 647 27.91 1.69 -26.77
C VAL A 647 27.81 1.51 -25.25
N MET A 648 28.88 1.88 -24.52
CA MET A 648 28.90 1.84 -23.05
C MET A 648 27.83 2.76 -22.46
N TYR A 649 27.68 3.97 -23.02
CA TYR A 649 26.66 4.92 -22.61
C TYR A 649 25.24 4.34 -22.76
N LYS A 650 24.90 3.76 -23.92
CA LYS A 650 23.57 3.15 -24.15
C LYS A 650 23.30 1.99 -23.18
N MET A 651 24.29 1.11 -22.99
CA MET A 651 24.18 -0.02 -22.07
C MET A 651 23.99 0.46 -20.63
N ALA A 652 24.77 1.45 -20.18
CA ALA A 652 24.64 2.04 -18.85
C ALA A 652 23.28 2.70 -18.64
N ARG A 653 22.79 3.45 -19.62
CA ARG A 653 21.47 4.10 -19.58
C ARG A 653 20.34 3.10 -19.37
N ASP A 654 20.43 1.94 -20.00
CA ASP A 654 19.38 0.92 -19.97
C ASP A 654 19.43 0.09 -18.67
N PHE A 655 20.61 -0.39 -18.25
CA PHE A 655 20.74 -1.23 -17.05
C PHE A 655 20.77 -0.43 -15.73
N LEU A 656 21.26 0.81 -15.72
CA LEU A 656 21.25 1.64 -14.50
C LEU A 656 19.87 2.27 -14.22
N ALA A 657 18.96 2.26 -15.20
CA ALA A 657 17.57 2.66 -15.02
C ALA A 657 16.75 1.67 -14.16
N MET A 658 17.23 0.42 -14.05
CA MET A 658 16.59 -0.60 -13.21
C MET A 658 16.45 -0.13 -11.76
N LYS A 659 15.42 -0.62 -11.07
CA LYS A 659 15.15 -0.24 -9.68
C LYS A 659 15.37 -1.43 -8.75
N PRO A 660 16.06 -1.25 -7.62
CA PRO A 660 16.19 -2.31 -6.61
C PRO A 660 14.90 -2.49 -5.79
N THR A 661 14.00 -1.51 -5.83
CA THR A 661 12.77 -1.48 -5.03
C THR A 661 11.55 -1.23 -5.91
N SER A 662 10.40 -1.78 -5.51
CA SER A 662 9.09 -1.39 -6.03
C SER A 662 8.51 -0.15 -5.31
N ALA A 663 9.28 0.48 -4.41
CA ALA A 663 8.90 1.67 -3.67
C ALA A 663 8.34 2.80 -4.55
N PRO A 664 8.91 3.11 -5.74
CA PRO A 664 8.34 4.13 -6.63
C PRO A 664 6.89 3.86 -7.05
N ALA A 665 6.51 2.59 -7.13
CA ALA A 665 5.14 2.16 -7.40
C ALA A 665 4.33 1.97 -6.10
N ASN A 666 4.96 1.73 -4.94
CA ASN A 666 4.26 1.72 -3.64
C ASN A 666 3.87 3.12 -3.14
N ARG A 667 4.70 4.15 -3.40
CA ARG A 667 4.41 5.56 -3.03
C ARG A 667 3.06 6.03 -3.55
N LEU A 668 2.70 5.55 -4.74
CA LEU A 668 1.37 5.73 -5.34
C LEU A 668 0.24 5.43 -4.34
N PHE A 669 0.32 4.31 -3.62
CA PHE A 669 -0.75 3.87 -2.74
C PHE A 669 -0.83 4.71 -1.47
N HIS A 670 0.26 5.32 -1.04
CA HIS A 670 0.24 6.30 0.05
C HIS A 670 -0.48 7.57 -0.40
N ASP A 671 -0.08 8.14 -1.55
CA ASP A 671 -0.66 9.37 -2.11
C ASP A 671 -2.13 9.21 -2.52
N MET A 672 -2.53 7.97 -2.78
CA MET A 672 -3.88 7.59 -3.20
C MET A 672 -4.66 6.87 -2.11
N ALA A 673 -4.11 6.75 -0.90
CA ALA A 673 -4.73 5.97 0.17
C ALA A 673 -6.15 6.50 0.46
N ASP A 674 -6.34 7.82 0.47
CA ASP A 674 -7.65 8.41 0.72
C ASP A 674 -8.62 8.19 -0.44
N VAL A 675 -8.14 8.23 -1.68
CA VAL A 675 -8.98 7.96 -2.86
C VAL A 675 -9.43 6.49 -2.89
N LEU A 676 -8.54 5.58 -2.50
CA LEU A 676 -8.82 4.15 -2.50
C LEU A 676 -9.64 3.73 -1.26
N ARG A 677 -9.54 4.47 -0.15
CA ARG A 677 -10.32 4.26 1.09
C ARG A 677 -11.67 4.99 1.10
N ALA A 678 -11.79 6.14 0.43
CA ALA A 678 -13.01 6.96 0.37
C ALA A 678 -14.05 6.31 -0.56
N GLN A 679 -14.65 5.21 -0.09
CA GLN A 679 -15.62 4.41 -0.83
C GLN A 679 -17.07 4.86 -0.61
N THR A 680 -17.32 6.10 -0.18
CA THR A 680 -18.68 6.65 -0.20
C THR A 680 -19.19 6.88 -1.63
N VAL A 681 -18.33 6.79 -2.65
CA VAL A 681 -18.70 6.97 -4.07
C VAL A 681 -18.45 5.68 -4.86
N ARG A 682 -19.52 5.12 -5.45
CA ARG A 682 -19.45 4.00 -6.41
C ARG A 682 -18.81 4.48 -7.73
N ILE A 683 -17.49 4.55 -7.79
CA ILE A 683 -16.73 4.85 -9.01
C ILE A 683 -16.45 3.53 -9.74
N SER A 684 -16.62 3.50 -11.07
CA SER A 684 -16.29 2.31 -11.86
C SER A 684 -14.77 2.01 -11.84
N ARG A 685 -14.36 0.73 -12.00
CA ARG A 685 -12.93 0.34 -12.03
C ARG A 685 -12.13 1.12 -13.08
N SER A 686 -12.73 1.33 -14.26
CA SER A 686 -12.10 2.12 -15.34
C SER A 686 -11.96 3.59 -14.97
N ALA A 687 -12.96 4.19 -14.31
CA ALA A 687 -12.87 5.58 -13.88
C ALA A 687 -11.85 5.75 -12.75
N MET A 688 -11.77 4.79 -11.81
CA MET A 688 -10.73 4.76 -10.77
C MET A 688 -9.34 4.71 -11.38
N ARG A 689 -9.10 3.80 -12.32
CA ARG A 689 -7.83 3.71 -13.07
C ARG A 689 -7.47 5.03 -13.74
N ASN A 690 -8.37 5.63 -14.50
CA ASN A 690 -8.10 6.87 -15.22
C ASN A 690 -7.80 8.02 -14.25
N MET A 691 -8.60 8.16 -13.19
CA MET A 691 -8.40 9.17 -12.15
C MET A 691 -7.04 9.02 -11.47
N VAL A 692 -6.65 7.79 -11.09
CA VAL A 692 -5.36 7.52 -10.45
C VAL A 692 -4.21 7.92 -11.38
N ILE A 693 -4.24 7.50 -12.64
CA ILE A 693 -3.18 7.83 -13.60
C ILE A 693 -3.09 9.34 -13.84
N LEU A 694 -4.22 10.02 -14.04
CA LEU A 694 -4.28 11.47 -14.25
C LEU A 694 -3.73 12.24 -13.04
N LYS A 695 -4.11 11.84 -11.82
CA LYS A 695 -3.67 12.50 -10.58
C LYS A 695 -2.17 12.34 -10.37
N VAL A 696 -1.63 11.15 -10.62
CA VAL A 696 -0.18 10.87 -10.46
C VAL A 696 0.66 11.63 -11.45
N ARG A 697 0.16 11.79 -12.67
CA ARG A 697 0.82 12.58 -13.72
C ARG A 697 0.70 14.08 -13.54
N GLY A 698 -0.05 14.54 -12.53
CA GLY A 698 -0.24 15.96 -12.28
C GLY A 698 -0.99 16.68 -13.40
N VAL A 699 -1.84 15.96 -14.15
CA VAL A 699 -2.70 16.58 -15.19
C VAL A 699 -3.66 17.59 -14.56
N VAL A 700 -4.01 17.37 -13.29
CA VAL A 700 -4.75 18.32 -12.46
C VAL A 700 -3.76 18.94 -11.47
N ASP A 701 -3.63 20.27 -11.48
CA ASP A 701 -2.70 21.02 -10.62
C ASP A 701 -2.87 20.61 -9.15
N LYS A 702 -1.77 20.17 -8.52
CA LYS A 702 -1.67 20.19 -7.06
C LYS A 702 -1.66 21.66 -6.64
N ASN A 703 -2.48 22.04 -5.65
CA ASN A 703 -2.50 23.39 -5.08
C ASN A 703 -1.06 23.89 -4.86
N LYS A 704 -0.56 24.78 -5.71
CA LYS A 704 0.74 25.45 -5.54
C LYS A 704 0.73 26.56 -4.46
N ASN A 705 -0.32 26.61 -3.63
CA ASN A 705 -0.44 27.57 -2.54
C ASN A 705 -0.48 26.85 -1.18
N SER A 706 0.62 26.22 -0.82
CA SER A 706 1.14 26.30 0.53
C SER A 706 2.54 26.88 0.39
N ASN A 707 2.74 28.10 0.90
CA ASN A 707 4.08 28.51 1.31
C ASN A 707 4.48 27.57 2.44
N SER A 708 5.05 26.43 2.09
CA SER A 708 5.97 25.72 2.95
C SER A 708 7.32 25.78 2.26
N SER A 709 8.21 26.53 2.87
CA SER A 709 9.63 26.27 2.81
C SER A 709 9.86 24.89 3.44
N ASP A 710 9.51 23.84 2.73
CA ASP A 710 9.94 22.48 3.02
C ASP A 710 11.15 22.22 2.14
N GLU A 711 12.29 22.77 2.57
CA GLU A 711 13.56 22.13 2.30
C GLU A 711 13.46 20.71 2.86
N GLU A 712 13.64 19.72 1.98
CA GLU A 712 14.09 18.35 2.28
C GLU A 712 13.87 17.84 3.72
N ASP A 713 12.62 17.61 4.11
CA ASP A 713 12.28 16.73 5.24
C ASP A 713 11.64 15.43 4.71
N ASP A 714 12.45 14.65 3.99
CA ASP A 714 12.22 13.22 3.71
C ASP A 714 12.62 12.37 4.94
N SER A 715 12.37 12.91 6.13
CA SER A 715 12.79 12.39 7.44
C SER A 715 11.63 11.83 8.28
N ASP A 716 10.51 11.44 7.67
CA ASP A 716 9.40 10.80 8.39
C ASP A 716 9.23 9.31 8.06
N LEU A 717 10.35 8.60 8.22
CA LEU A 717 10.41 7.27 8.82
C LEU A 717 11.62 7.33 9.74
N GLY A 718 11.39 7.42 11.05
CA GLY A 718 12.42 7.50 12.10
C GLY A 718 13.53 6.46 11.91
N LEU A 719 14.58 6.87 11.21
CA LEU A 719 15.83 6.16 11.00
C LEU A 719 16.98 7.10 11.37
N GLY A 720 16.96 7.52 12.63
CA GLY A 720 18.16 7.81 13.40
C GLY A 720 18.77 6.53 13.95
#